data_AF-A0ABD5MGC0-F1
#
_entry.id   AF-A0ABD5MGC0-F1
#
_cell.length_a   1.000
_cell.length_b   1.000
_cell.length_c   1.000
_cell.angle_alpha   90.00
_cell.angle_beta   90.00
_cell.angle_gamma   90.00
#
_symmetry.space_group_name_H-M   'P 1'
#
loop_
_entity.id
_entity.type
_entity.pdbx_description
1 polymer ?
#
loop_
_entity_poly.entity_id
_entity_poly.type
_entity_poly.pdbx_seq_one_letter_code
_entity_poly.pdbx_strand_id
1 'polypeptide(L)'
;MRGPDNDAHGGIDPTRRDVIAAVGAGGAATLAGCSGVLGGDDAPESEPVEGDRARALAEAHAPDLYFGVGERWFPTDPREYLEGDGSTLDGFAAFDGYAGEYDPGGEPPNRTAFYNAVRYPDTDLTVVQYWFYSAFDQFSVNFHWHDWEVLHVFLDVGEESGDPDTGDPTLFVASSHSRKVPNNEFLDPETERASVIAEVGSHSSALGVNETPAEFERLPISTDIPDISNGPLAPSDIPAAYGLPRGEGYRLPFAVPELDDAPVYEHPELPNVTREHLVPEGMTVGSFSGIPSPPDDLPLRETGLMFAFEDAEGVAEADYDYALEPMADLDIETYDGPQLSFEFSVPSFAEDAIASHLTTVGTPREQPRFADPIADVTDPRHRSALSERFDVDVTGLAGDVVGLLREATASDDAPGSNGVDTTEPTVEGVALLESDPEAVPTFNGVVALRDVPEGEHTLTVNGAGVAPFSQGLAHEEDGEPTTAGVDGDVVVAPNEDAVKVRAAPPADAPGVSRVAVEDDFAGSVYEGLPPSAAGGGEGGEAGSTETGTPTGSADAAEGGDRGVAVYAHRAGAYTAEVEDEEGAVGAFRVNPAADQSTATIREARTGKASLTSFLLTVLTETTAQAAVFEDGDAEGIDEVGVPDSTAEQAGDAADVVDDVLAAAAEAAGGDDDDDDDGTGNGNGGGNGGGAGGGPGGLTGLLRALEATTTAAKRANEAARAGNAEGADNRLRGLRQRTEALTDALERNRDDLPGRLPALVERRLPQVERRIDQALDADA
;
A
#
# COMPACT_ATOMS: atom_id res chain seq x y z
N MET A 1 -34.86 15.41 -42.82
CA MET A 1 -33.47 15.31 -43.29
C MET A 1 -32.59 15.59 -42.09
N ARG A 2 -32.17 14.50 -41.44
CA ARG A 2 -31.09 14.45 -40.44
C ARG A 2 -29.87 13.87 -41.17
N GLY A 3 -28.68 14.35 -40.81
CA GLY A 3 -27.39 13.82 -41.24
C GLY A 3 -26.28 14.68 -40.63
N PRO A 4 -25.15 14.08 -40.23
CA PRO A 4 -24.53 14.30 -38.93
C PRO A 4 -23.16 14.98 -39.04
N ASP A 5 -22.54 15.29 -37.90
CA ASP A 5 -21.15 14.94 -37.56
C ASP A 5 -20.93 15.33 -36.10
N ASN A 6 -20.79 14.31 -35.26
CA ASN A 6 -20.44 14.41 -33.85
C ASN A 6 -19.33 13.37 -33.66
N ASP A 7 -18.10 13.77 -33.99
CA ASP A 7 -16.92 12.99 -33.64
C ASP A 7 -16.59 13.28 -32.18
N ALA A 8 -16.87 12.29 -31.35
CA ALA A 8 -16.40 12.20 -29.99
C ALA A 8 -14.87 11.98 -30.02
N HIS A 9 -14.11 13.01 -29.65
CA HIS A 9 -12.75 12.81 -29.16
C HIS A 9 -12.83 12.30 -27.73
N GLY A 10 -12.93 10.98 -27.57
CA GLY A 10 -12.55 10.31 -26.34
C GLY A 10 -11.03 10.25 -26.28
N GLY A 11 -10.41 11.24 -25.65
CA GLY A 11 -9.08 11.03 -25.06
C GLY A 11 -9.28 10.12 -23.87
N ILE A 12 -8.60 8.98 -23.86
CA ILE A 12 -8.47 8.17 -22.66
C ILE A 12 -7.36 8.86 -21.87
N ASP A 13 -7.72 9.55 -20.79
CA ASP A 13 -6.74 9.99 -19.82
C ASP A 13 -6.13 8.73 -19.17
N PRO A 14 -4.79 8.65 -19.05
CA PRO A 14 -4.13 7.50 -18.42
C PRO A 14 -4.63 7.34 -16.99
N THR A 15 -4.89 6.10 -16.57
CA THR A 15 -5.30 5.80 -15.20
C THR A 15 -4.09 5.94 -14.26
N ARG A 16 -4.32 6.15 -12.95
CA ARG A 16 -3.26 6.18 -11.91
C ARG A 16 -2.37 4.93 -11.95
N ARG A 17 -2.91 3.80 -12.41
CA ARG A 17 -2.19 2.54 -12.63
C ARG A 17 -1.21 2.63 -13.81
N ASP A 18 -1.67 3.17 -14.95
CA ASP A 18 -0.84 3.32 -16.15
C ASP A 18 0.37 4.23 -15.91
N VAL A 19 0.23 5.15 -14.97
CA VAL A 19 1.25 6.09 -14.51
C VAL A 19 2.35 5.40 -13.71
N ILE A 20 1.98 4.66 -12.66
CA ILE A 20 2.94 4.02 -11.75
C ILE A 20 3.65 2.87 -12.49
N ALA A 21 2.92 2.10 -13.29
CA ALA A 21 3.49 1.07 -14.14
C ALA A 21 4.44 1.65 -15.21
N ALA A 22 4.18 2.88 -15.72
CA ALA A 22 5.07 3.54 -16.68
C ALA A 22 6.38 4.02 -16.06
N VAL A 23 6.40 4.39 -14.77
CA VAL A 23 7.63 4.68 -14.03
C VAL A 23 8.51 3.42 -13.97
N GLY A 24 7.91 2.25 -13.73
CA GLY A 24 8.64 0.97 -13.72
C GLY A 24 9.13 0.44 -15.08
N ALA A 25 8.56 0.89 -16.21
CA ALA A 25 8.83 0.32 -17.53
C ALA A 25 9.42 1.30 -18.58
N GLY A 26 9.48 2.60 -18.31
CA GLY A 26 9.77 3.64 -19.29
C GLY A 26 11.00 4.48 -18.98
N GLY A 27 12.14 4.15 -19.59
CA GLY A 27 13.36 4.95 -19.47
C GLY A 27 13.31 6.36 -20.06
N ALA A 28 13.99 7.27 -19.36
CA ALA A 28 14.63 8.52 -19.81
C ALA A 28 13.76 9.78 -20.03
N ALA A 29 13.59 10.56 -18.95
CA ALA A 29 13.70 12.01 -19.01
C ALA A 29 14.97 12.45 -18.25
N THR A 30 16.09 12.54 -18.96
CA THR A 30 17.38 12.94 -18.38
C THR A 30 17.33 14.39 -17.86
N LEU A 31 17.30 14.58 -16.54
CA LEU A 31 17.94 15.75 -15.92
C LEU A 31 19.43 15.45 -15.81
N ALA A 32 20.16 15.91 -16.82
CA ALA A 32 21.59 15.75 -16.89
C ALA A 32 22.29 16.61 -15.82
N GLY A 33 22.72 15.95 -14.73
CA GLY A 33 24.07 16.05 -14.22
C GLY A 33 24.34 17.05 -13.12
N CYS A 34 24.43 16.53 -11.88
CA CYS A 34 25.53 16.82 -10.96
C CYS A 34 25.77 15.57 -10.09
N SER A 35 26.47 14.58 -10.63
CA SER A 35 27.02 13.48 -9.83
C SER A 35 28.22 14.02 -9.04
N GLY A 36 28.02 14.32 -7.76
CA GLY A 36 29.04 14.82 -6.86
C GLY A 36 28.86 14.27 -5.45
N VAL A 37 29.69 13.27 -5.11
CA VAL A 37 30.14 12.87 -3.77
C VAL A 37 29.18 13.17 -2.60
N LEU A 38 28.48 12.13 -2.15
CA LEU A 38 27.75 12.09 -0.89
C LEU A 38 28.68 12.31 0.31
N GLY A 39 28.25 13.17 1.23
CA GLY A 39 28.87 13.46 2.51
C GLY A 39 29.74 14.72 2.52
N GLY A 40 29.11 15.90 2.54
CA GLY A 40 29.78 17.19 2.74
C GLY A 40 28.84 18.22 3.36
N ASP A 41 29.38 19.02 4.29
CA ASP A 41 28.75 20.09 5.08
C ASP A 41 28.21 21.30 4.25
N ASP A 42 27.64 21.09 3.06
CA ASP A 42 27.24 22.16 2.14
C ASP A 42 25.71 22.43 2.16
N ALA A 43 25.04 22.28 3.31
CA ALA A 43 23.68 22.82 3.48
C ALA A 43 23.75 24.35 3.45
N PRO A 44 22.78 25.05 2.84
CA PRO A 44 22.78 26.52 2.80
C PRO A 44 22.80 27.08 4.23
N GLU A 45 23.85 27.83 4.58
CA GLU A 45 23.95 28.44 5.92
C GLU A 45 22.85 29.50 6.09
N SER A 46 22.02 29.36 7.12
CA SER A 46 21.02 30.36 7.52
C SER A 46 21.46 31.13 8.77
N GLU A 47 20.89 32.31 8.98
CA GLU A 47 21.08 33.13 10.19
C GLU A 47 19.74 33.41 10.87
N PRO A 48 19.65 33.40 12.22
CA PRO A 48 18.41 33.75 12.91
C PRO A 48 18.06 35.24 12.71
N VAL A 49 16.77 35.51 12.56
CA VAL A 49 16.18 36.85 12.60
C VAL A 49 15.60 37.04 13.99
N GLU A 50 15.97 38.14 14.66
CA GLU A 50 15.73 38.32 16.10
C GLU A 50 14.91 39.59 16.40
N GLY A 51 14.24 39.57 17.56
CA GLY A 51 13.57 40.73 18.14
C GLY A 51 12.38 41.25 17.33
N ASP A 52 12.21 42.58 17.30
CA ASP A 52 11.03 43.25 16.70
C ASP A 52 10.82 42.88 15.22
N ARG A 53 11.91 42.58 14.48
CA ARG A 53 11.83 42.19 13.07
C ARG A 53 11.19 40.81 12.90
N ALA A 54 11.62 39.83 13.67
CA ALA A 54 11.05 38.48 13.63
C ALA A 54 9.58 38.49 14.02
N ARG A 55 9.25 39.26 15.07
CA ARG A 55 7.88 39.46 15.52
C ARG A 55 6.99 40.08 14.44
N ALA A 56 7.45 41.14 13.78
CA ALA A 56 6.66 41.79 12.73
C ALA A 56 6.36 40.87 11.54
N LEU A 57 7.35 40.06 11.13
CA LEU A 57 7.18 39.04 10.09
C LEU A 57 6.18 37.96 10.54
N ALA A 58 6.28 37.49 11.79
CA ALA A 58 5.40 36.47 12.33
C ALA A 58 3.95 36.93 12.50
N GLU A 59 3.74 38.17 12.97
CA GLU A 59 2.39 38.72 13.12
C GLU A 59 1.71 38.94 11.76
N ALA A 60 2.47 39.28 10.71
CA ALA A 60 1.93 39.52 9.37
C ALA A 60 1.44 38.24 8.67
N HIS A 61 2.11 37.11 8.92
CA HIS A 61 1.86 35.85 8.21
C HIS A 61 1.29 34.74 9.10
N ALA A 62 0.82 35.08 10.31
CA ALA A 62 0.25 34.12 11.25
C ALA A 62 -0.93 33.35 10.63
N PRO A 63 -0.92 32.00 10.64
CA PRO A 63 -1.90 31.20 9.90
C PRO A 63 -3.26 31.08 10.59
N ASP A 64 -4.28 30.78 9.80
CA ASP A 64 -5.57 30.31 10.31
C ASP A 64 -5.54 28.78 10.44
N LEU A 65 -6.00 28.23 11.57
CA LEU A 65 -5.94 26.79 11.85
C LEU A 65 -7.34 26.17 11.84
N TYR A 66 -7.56 25.15 11.02
CA TYR A 66 -8.83 24.45 10.85
C TYR A 66 -8.75 23.00 11.33
N PHE A 67 -9.55 22.67 12.34
CA PHE A 67 -9.58 21.35 12.96
C PHE A 67 -10.81 20.56 12.54
N GLY A 68 -10.68 19.24 12.41
CA GLY A 68 -11.82 18.38 12.08
C GLY A 68 -12.77 18.18 13.25
N VAL A 69 -14.04 17.90 12.96
CA VAL A 69 -14.99 17.41 13.97
C VAL A 69 -14.41 16.16 14.63
N GLY A 70 -14.32 16.18 15.95
CA GLY A 70 -13.74 15.10 16.76
C GLY A 70 -12.33 15.35 17.26
N GLU A 71 -11.67 16.44 16.86
CA GLU A 71 -10.37 16.83 17.41
C GLU A 71 -10.45 17.10 18.92
N ARG A 72 -9.40 16.69 19.63
CA ARG A 72 -9.22 16.80 21.09
C ARG A 72 -7.92 17.47 21.47
N TRP A 73 -6.90 17.41 20.63
CA TRP A 73 -5.53 17.81 20.93
C TRP A 73 -5.19 19.08 20.14
N PHE A 74 -5.58 20.22 20.69
CA PHE A 74 -5.35 21.53 20.05
C PHE A 74 -4.01 22.13 20.48
N PRO A 75 -3.40 23.00 19.65
CA PRO A 75 -2.17 23.71 20.00
C PRO A 75 -2.27 24.45 21.33
N THR A 76 -1.30 24.22 22.22
CA THR A 76 -1.29 24.71 23.60
C THR A 76 0.13 25.11 24.02
N ASP A 77 0.25 25.96 25.04
CA ASP A 77 1.53 26.26 25.67
C ASP A 77 2.03 25.08 26.53
N PRO A 78 3.15 24.39 26.18
CA PRO A 78 3.70 23.30 26.98
C PRO A 78 4.22 23.75 28.36
N ARG A 79 4.51 25.05 28.55
CA ARG A 79 5.06 25.58 29.81
C ARG A 79 4.08 25.45 30.98
N GLU A 80 2.78 25.43 30.69
CA GLU A 80 1.72 25.31 31.69
C GLU A 80 1.69 23.91 32.34
N TYR A 81 2.27 22.91 31.69
CA TYR A 81 2.30 21.52 32.16
C TYR A 81 3.65 21.10 32.75
N LEU A 82 4.62 22.01 32.80
CA LEU A 82 5.96 21.75 33.31
C LEU A 82 5.95 21.65 34.85
N GLU A 83 6.39 20.52 35.39
CA GLU A 83 6.46 20.32 36.84
C GLU A 83 7.79 20.85 37.43
N GLY A 84 7.69 21.75 38.40
CA GLY A 84 8.84 22.20 39.19
C GLY A 84 9.71 23.23 38.48
N ASP A 85 11.04 23.12 38.64
CA ASP A 85 12.05 24.02 38.07
C ASP A 85 12.96 23.30 37.05
N GLY A 86 12.55 22.13 36.55
CA GLY A 86 13.25 21.37 35.52
C GLY A 86 12.96 21.86 34.10
N SER A 87 13.77 21.42 33.13
CA SER A 87 13.61 21.69 31.69
C SER A 87 13.08 20.49 30.90
N THR A 88 12.63 19.43 31.58
CA THR A 88 12.06 18.22 30.97
C THR A 88 10.55 18.19 31.19
N LEU A 89 9.79 18.08 30.11
CA LEU A 89 8.34 17.87 30.16
C LEU A 89 8.04 16.38 29.98
N ASP A 90 7.35 15.80 30.96
CA ASP A 90 6.92 14.41 30.96
C ASP A 90 5.55 14.25 30.25
N GLY A 91 5.39 13.16 29.51
CA GLY A 91 4.22 12.83 28.72
C GLY A 91 2.94 12.69 29.53
N PHE A 92 3.01 12.09 30.72
CA PHE A 92 1.85 12.00 31.60
C PHE A 92 1.47 13.37 32.15
N ALA A 93 2.47 14.19 32.54
CA ALA A 93 2.21 15.53 33.05
C ALA A 93 1.52 16.42 32.00
N ALA A 94 2.00 16.40 30.75
CA ALA A 94 1.37 17.12 29.64
C ALA A 94 -0.05 16.61 29.34
N PHE A 95 -0.21 15.29 29.21
CA PHE A 95 -1.49 14.69 28.83
C PHE A 95 -2.58 14.86 29.90
N ASP A 96 -2.25 14.55 31.16
CA ASP A 96 -3.18 14.70 32.28
C ASP A 96 -3.46 16.16 32.60
N GLY A 97 -2.44 17.02 32.51
CA GLY A 97 -2.55 18.46 32.71
C GLY A 97 -3.49 19.11 31.70
N TYR A 98 -3.29 18.80 30.41
CA TYR A 98 -4.17 19.26 29.34
C TYR A 98 -5.62 18.84 29.56
N ALA A 99 -5.86 17.55 29.82
CA ALA A 99 -7.19 17.01 30.07
C ALA A 99 -7.88 17.69 31.27
N GLY A 100 -7.13 17.89 32.37
CA GLY A 100 -7.63 18.56 33.57
C GLY A 100 -8.06 20.00 33.35
N GLU A 101 -7.44 20.72 32.41
CA GLU A 101 -7.81 22.09 32.04
C GLU A 101 -8.91 22.17 30.98
N TYR A 102 -8.99 21.18 30.09
CA TYR A 102 -10.01 21.10 29.05
C TYR A 102 -11.42 20.91 29.63
N ASP A 103 -11.58 19.99 30.59
CA ASP A 103 -12.88 19.53 31.14
C ASP A 103 -13.78 20.65 31.74
N PRO A 104 -13.29 21.57 32.59
CA PRO A 104 -14.14 22.57 33.24
C PRO A 104 -14.81 23.54 32.27
N GLY A 105 -14.21 23.78 31.10
CA GLY A 105 -14.71 24.69 30.07
C GLY A 105 -15.28 23.98 28.83
N GLY A 106 -14.78 22.79 28.50
CA GLY A 106 -14.93 22.20 27.17
C GLY A 106 -14.28 23.06 26.07
N GLU A 107 -13.33 23.92 26.47
CA GLU A 107 -12.66 24.89 25.61
C GLU A 107 -11.17 24.51 25.52
N PRO A 108 -10.53 24.65 24.35
CA PRO A 108 -9.10 24.38 24.20
C PRO A 108 -8.23 25.27 25.12
N PRO A 109 -7.41 24.70 26.02
CA PRO A 109 -6.62 25.47 26.98
C PRO A 109 -5.38 26.10 26.35
N ASN A 110 -4.92 27.22 26.93
CA ASN A 110 -3.63 27.87 26.67
C ASN A 110 -3.19 27.97 25.19
N ARG A 111 -4.14 28.28 24.30
CA ARG A 111 -3.98 28.27 22.84
C ARG A 111 -2.81 29.13 22.40
N THR A 112 -1.75 28.49 21.92
CA THR A 112 -0.47 29.14 21.62
C THR A 112 0.17 28.54 20.38
N ALA A 113 0.69 29.39 19.51
CA ALA A 113 1.61 29.04 18.44
C ALA A 113 2.96 29.70 18.72
N PHE A 114 4.05 29.01 18.39
CA PHE A 114 5.39 29.54 18.59
C PHE A 114 6.02 29.91 17.25
N TYR A 115 6.79 31.00 17.18
CA TYR A 115 7.46 31.39 15.94
C TYR A 115 8.99 31.40 16.04
N ASN A 116 9.63 31.05 14.93
CA ASN A 116 11.06 31.25 14.67
C ASN A 116 11.21 31.92 13.30
N ALA A 117 12.29 32.67 13.07
CA ALA A 117 12.56 33.26 11.77
C ALA A 117 14.04 33.14 11.42
N VAL A 118 14.33 32.74 10.18
CA VAL A 118 15.69 32.58 9.66
C VAL A 118 15.82 33.27 8.30
N ARG A 119 17.02 33.72 7.96
CA ARG A 119 17.34 34.34 6.67
C ARG A 119 18.50 33.62 6.01
N TYR A 120 18.48 33.53 4.69
CA TYR A 120 19.61 33.03 3.91
C TYR A 120 20.51 34.21 3.50
N PRO A 121 21.75 34.30 4.01
CA PRO A 121 22.66 35.41 3.72
C PRO A 121 22.88 35.60 2.22
N ASP A 122 23.12 36.85 1.82
CA ASP A 122 23.33 37.24 0.42
C ASP A 122 22.14 36.98 -0.54
N THR A 123 20.98 36.59 0.01
CA THR A 123 19.71 36.46 -0.71
C THR A 123 18.63 37.37 -0.11
N ASP A 124 17.53 37.56 -0.84
CA ASP A 124 16.32 38.22 -0.33
C ASP A 124 15.32 37.22 0.30
N LEU A 125 15.76 35.98 0.61
CA LEU A 125 14.91 34.94 1.19
C LEU A 125 14.95 34.96 2.72
N THR A 126 13.77 35.09 3.34
CA THR A 126 13.55 34.92 4.78
C THR A 126 12.45 33.88 4.99
N VAL A 127 12.56 33.03 6.00
CA VAL A 127 11.55 32.02 6.33
C VAL A 127 11.06 32.26 7.75
N VAL A 128 9.73 32.33 7.91
CA VAL A 128 9.08 32.30 9.23
C VAL A 128 8.53 30.90 9.46
N GLN A 129 8.83 30.33 10.60
CA GLN A 129 8.35 29.02 11.03
C GLN A 129 7.32 29.22 12.12
N TYR A 130 6.17 28.57 12.01
CA TYR A 130 5.15 28.49 13.06
C TYR A 130 5.09 27.06 13.58
N TRP A 131 5.39 26.88 14.86
CA TRP A 131 5.46 25.61 15.55
C TRP A 131 4.24 25.46 16.48
N PHE A 132 3.57 24.32 16.38
CA PHE A 132 2.36 24.02 17.14
C PHE A 132 2.60 22.83 18.05
N TYR A 133 2.43 23.02 19.36
CA TYR A 133 2.57 21.94 20.33
C TYR A 133 1.21 21.37 20.72
N SER A 134 1.03 20.06 20.56
CA SER A 134 -0.10 19.31 21.11
C SER A 134 0.37 18.41 22.24
N ALA A 135 -0.46 18.21 23.27
CA ALA A 135 -0.09 17.39 24.43
C ALA A 135 0.04 15.89 24.09
N PHE A 136 -0.65 15.44 23.03
CA PHE A 136 -0.72 14.05 22.63
C PHE A 136 -1.07 13.93 21.15
N ASP A 137 -0.46 12.99 20.45
CA ASP A 137 -0.85 12.55 19.10
C ASP A 137 -1.64 11.24 19.21
N GLN A 138 -2.89 11.27 18.76
CA GLN A 138 -3.76 10.10 18.64
C GLN A 138 -3.85 9.57 17.19
N PHE A 139 -2.73 9.34 16.50
CA PHE A 139 -2.68 8.64 15.23
C PHE A 139 -2.35 7.15 15.34
N SER A 140 -3.19 6.29 14.75
CA SER A 140 -3.10 4.82 14.88
C SER A 140 -1.72 4.24 14.77
N VAL A 141 -0.90 4.75 13.86
CA VAL A 141 0.40 4.15 13.54
C VAL A 141 1.57 4.84 14.23
N ASN A 142 1.29 5.94 14.94
CA ASN A 142 2.32 6.76 15.56
C ASN A 142 1.83 7.50 16.84
N PHE A 143 1.08 6.83 17.73
CA PHE A 143 0.68 7.49 18.98
C PHE A 143 1.88 7.87 19.83
N HIS A 144 2.00 9.13 20.20
CA HIS A 144 3.05 9.55 21.11
C HIS A 144 2.63 10.68 22.03
N TRP A 145 3.29 10.75 23.17
CA TRP A 145 3.27 11.91 24.04
C TRP A 145 3.90 13.07 23.32
N HIS A 146 3.27 14.24 23.49
CA HIS A 146 3.70 15.48 22.87
C HIS A 146 3.67 15.41 21.35
N ASP A 147 3.44 16.53 20.70
CA ASP A 147 3.56 16.58 19.25
C ASP A 147 3.94 18.00 18.82
N TRP A 148 4.73 18.08 17.76
CA TRP A 148 5.23 19.33 17.20
C TRP A 148 5.04 19.34 15.69
N GLU A 149 4.05 20.10 15.24
CA GLU A 149 3.85 20.41 13.83
C GLU A 149 4.45 21.77 13.47
N VAL A 150 4.81 21.96 12.19
CA VAL A 150 5.42 23.19 11.69
C VAL A 150 4.86 23.63 10.35
N LEU A 151 4.57 24.92 10.23
CA LEU A 151 4.36 25.62 8.95
C LEU A 151 5.57 26.51 8.66
N HIS A 152 6.19 26.33 7.49
CA HIS A 152 7.19 27.25 6.96
C HIS A 152 6.55 28.20 5.95
N VAL A 153 6.77 29.50 6.14
CA VAL A 153 6.38 30.57 5.23
C VAL A 153 7.64 31.20 4.65
N PHE A 154 7.93 30.90 3.39
CA PHE A 154 9.07 31.44 2.66
C PHE A 154 8.68 32.79 2.06
N LEU A 155 9.43 33.84 2.42
CA LEU A 155 9.15 35.23 2.09
C LEU A 155 10.28 35.82 1.23
N ASP A 156 9.89 36.47 0.13
CA ASP A 156 10.76 37.40 -0.57
C ASP A 156 10.68 38.76 0.15
N VAL A 157 11.81 39.21 0.71
CA VAL A 157 11.91 40.51 1.41
C VAL A 157 12.64 41.57 0.57
N GLY A 158 12.82 41.31 -0.72
CA GLY A 158 13.42 42.24 -1.66
C GLY A 158 12.57 43.50 -1.86
N GLU A 159 13.21 44.64 -2.11
CA GLU A 159 12.47 45.90 -2.36
C GLU A 159 11.62 45.85 -3.64
N GLU A 160 11.88 44.89 -4.54
CA GLU A 160 11.18 44.74 -5.82
C GLU A 160 9.95 43.81 -5.76
N SER A 161 9.84 42.96 -4.73
CA SER A 161 8.78 41.95 -4.58
C SER A 161 7.56 42.47 -3.81
N GLY A 162 7.77 43.27 -2.77
CA GLY A 162 6.65 43.74 -1.94
C GLY A 162 7.03 44.74 -0.86
N ASP A 163 6.39 44.63 0.30
CA ASP A 163 6.76 45.38 1.49
C ASP A 163 7.91 44.64 2.20
N PRO A 164 9.15 45.17 2.22
CA PRO A 164 10.26 44.49 2.88
C PRO A 164 10.04 44.35 4.39
N ASP A 165 9.16 45.14 5.02
CA ASP A 165 8.87 45.06 6.45
C ASP A 165 7.93 43.90 6.82
N THR A 166 7.23 43.30 5.85
CA THR A 166 6.42 42.09 6.07
C THR A 166 6.87 40.91 5.21
N GLY A 167 7.43 41.17 4.03
CA GLY A 167 7.76 40.16 3.03
C GLY A 167 6.55 39.77 2.18
N ASP A 168 6.80 39.23 1.00
CA ASP A 168 5.79 38.64 0.11
C ASP A 168 5.92 37.11 0.10
N PRO A 169 4.86 36.34 0.42
CA PRO A 169 4.93 34.88 0.42
C PRO A 169 5.23 34.29 -0.96
N THR A 170 6.21 33.41 -1.01
CA THR A 170 6.65 32.71 -2.24
C THR A 170 6.46 31.20 -2.18
N LEU A 171 6.46 30.60 -1.00
CA LEU A 171 6.20 29.19 -0.80
C LEU A 171 5.66 28.95 0.61
N PHE A 172 4.59 28.18 0.72
CA PHE A 172 4.16 27.57 1.99
C PHE A 172 4.56 26.11 2.01
N VAL A 173 5.00 25.63 3.17
CA VAL A 173 5.30 24.21 3.43
C VAL A 173 4.72 23.84 4.78
N ALA A 174 3.71 22.98 4.82
CA ALA A 174 3.15 22.43 6.05
C ALA A 174 3.68 21.02 6.27
N SER A 175 4.20 20.74 7.47
CA SER A 175 4.67 19.41 7.83
C SER A 175 3.56 18.39 7.78
N SER A 176 3.92 17.15 7.49
CA SER A 176 2.97 16.05 7.50
C SER A 176 3.56 14.79 8.07
N HIS A 177 3.17 14.49 9.32
CA HIS A 177 3.39 13.22 10.00
C HIS A 177 4.88 12.84 10.19
N SER A 178 5.52 12.31 9.15
CA SER A 178 6.90 11.81 9.19
C SER A 178 7.77 12.51 8.15
N ARG A 179 9.05 12.67 8.46
CA ARG A 179 10.07 13.18 7.52
C ARG A 179 10.32 12.24 6.34
N LYS A 180 9.83 10.99 6.41
CA LYS A 180 9.87 10.00 5.33
C LYS A 180 8.70 10.15 4.36
N VAL A 181 7.75 11.04 4.66
CA VAL A 181 6.61 11.36 3.82
C VAL A 181 6.80 12.78 3.29
N PRO A 182 6.46 13.06 2.03
CA PRO A 182 6.53 14.41 1.52
C PRO A 182 5.53 15.36 2.21
N ASN A 183 5.92 16.63 2.34
CA ASN A 183 5.13 17.70 2.95
C ASN A 183 4.10 18.29 1.98
N ASN A 184 3.10 18.99 2.51
CA ASN A 184 2.18 19.79 1.71
C ASN A 184 2.82 21.13 1.35
N GLU A 185 2.87 21.46 0.06
CA GLU A 185 3.60 22.62 -0.43
C GLU A 185 2.80 23.46 -1.42
N PHE A 186 2.96 24.78 -1.37
CA PHE A 186 2.29 25.66 -2.32
C PHE A 186 3.17 26.84 -2.71
N LEU A 187 3.75 26.78 -3.92
CA LEU A 187 4.56 27.83 -4.54
C LEU A 187 3.73 28.99 -5.11
N ASP A 188 4.09 30.23 -4.83
CA ASP A 188 3.40 31.45 -5.29
C ASP A 188 1.93 31.59 -4.82
N PRO A 189 1.66 31.53 -3.50
CA PRO A 189 0.32 31.76 -2.99
C PRO A 189 -0.19 33.17 -3.31
N GLU A 190 -1.46 33.28 -3.72
CA GLU A 190 -2.13 34.58 -3.91
C GLU A 190 -2.61 35.20 -2.57
N THR A 191 -2.42 34.48 -1.45
CA THR A 191 -2.79 34.89 -0.10
C THR A 191 -1.56 35.24 0.73
N GLU A 192 -1.71 36.26 1.58
CA GLU A 192 -0.67 36.67 2.54
C GLU A 192 -0.54 35.68 3.71
N ARG A 193 -1.63 34.97 4.04
CA ARG A 193 -1.70 34.03 5.18
C ARG A 193 -2.14 32.66 4.72
N ALA A 194 -1.46 31.63 5.23
CA ALA A 194 -1.81 30.25 4.98
C ALA A 194 -3.00 29.83 5.86
N SER A 195 -3.87 28.97 5.32
CA SER A 195 -4.78 28.16 6.13
C SER A 195 -4.14 26.80 6.34
N VAL A 196 -4.03 26.36 7.59
CA VAL A 196 -3.56 25.02 7.96
C VAL A 196 -4.75 24.18 8.34
N ILE A 197 -4.96 23.08 7.63
CA ILE A 197 -6.07 22.16 7.85
C ILE A 197 -5.50 20.89 8.48
N ALA A 198 -5.77 20.66 9.77
CA ALA A 198 -5.22 19.54 10.52
C ALA A 198 -6.18 18.34 10.52
N GLU A 199 -5.66 17.14 10.25
CA GLU A 199 -6.37 15.86 10.42
C GLU A 199 -6.59 15.55 11.91
N VAL A 200 -7.70 14.87 12.22
CA VAL A 200 -8.07 14.56 13.61
C VAL A 200 -7.01 13.66 14.23
N GLY A 201 -6.53 14.03 15.41
CA GLY A 201 -5.67 13.21 16.26
C GLY A 201 -4.22 13.09 15.78
N SER A 202 -3.95 13.12 14.47
CA SER A 202 -2.61 12.97 13.89
C SER A 202 -1.89 14.29 13.61
N HIS A 203 -2.63 15.40 13.68
CA HIS A 203 -2.19 16.77 13.36
C HIS A 203 -1.52 16.99 12.00
N SER A 204 -1.45 15.95 11.16
CA SER A 204 -1.03 16.02 9.78
C SER A 204 -1.73 17.18 9.09
N SER A 205 -0.93 18.11 8.60
CA SER A 205 -1.40 19.43 8.21
C SER A 205 -1.36 19.58 6.70
N ALA A 206 -2.51 19.90 6.11
CA ALA A 206 -2.64 20.31 4.72
C ALA A 206 -2.83 21.82 4.60
N LEU A 207 -2.67 22.34 3.39
CA LEU A 207 -2.84 23.76 3.08
C LEU A 207 -4.23 24.01 2.48
N GLY A 208 -4.88 25.09 2.91
CA GLY A 208 -6.12 25.62 2.32
C GLY A 208 -5.87 26.99 1.70
N VAL A 209 -5.43 27.00 0.45
CA VAL A 209 -4.84 28.19 -0.21
C VAL A 209 -5.66 28.66 -1.40
N ASN A 210 -6.70 27.91 -1.75
CA ASN A 210 -7.70 28.24 -2.77
C ASN A 210 -8.93 28.97 -2.17
N GLU A 211 -10.00 29.12 -2.96
CA GLU A 211 -11.24 29.81 -2.54
C GLU A 211 -11.99 29.09 -1.39
N THR A 212 -11.58 27.87 -1.03
CA THR A 212 -12.14 27.03 0.05
C THR A 212 -11.09 26.77 1.14
N PRO A 213 -10.70 27.79 1.95
CA PRO A 213 -9.59 27.70 2.91
C PRO A 213 -9.77 26.65 4.03
N ALA A 214 -10.99 26.15 4.20
CA ALA A 214 -11.35 25.17 5.22
C ALA A 214 -11.40 23.72 4.70
N GLU A 215 -11.23 23.51 3.40
CA GLU A 215 -11.29 22.21 2.73
C GLU A 215 -10.02 21.98 1.91
N PHE A 216 -9.60 20.72 1.83
CA PHE A 216 -8.38 20.33 1.15
C PHE A 216 -8.71 19.73 -0.22
N GLU A 217 -8.09 20.23 -1.29
CA GLU A 217 -8.27 19.76 -2.67
C GLU A 217 -6.94 19.28 -3.30
N ARG A 218 -6.72 17.96 -3.37
CA ARG A 218 -5.57 17.35 -4.09
C ARG A 218 -5.63 17.54 -5.60
N LEU A 219 -6.83 17.48 -6.18
CA LEU A 219 -7.08 17.59 -7.62
C LEU A 219 -8.09 18.71 -7.87
N PRO A 220 -7.98 19.43 -8.99
CA PRO A 220 -8.87 20.54 -9.27
C PRO A 220 -10.25 19.99 -9.67
N ILE A 221 -11.20 20.00 -8.74
CA ILE A 221 -12.58 19.53 -8.98
C ILE A 221 -13.58 20.71 -9.08
N SER A 222 -13.23 21.83 -8.46
CA SER A 222 -13.84 23.16 -8.61
C SER A 222 -13.01 24.00 -9.59
N THR A 223 -13.33 25.27 -9.82
CA THR A 223 -12.63 26.16 -10.76
C THR A 223 -11.20 26.56 -10.35
N ASP A 224 -10.56 25.80 -9.47
CA ASP A 224 -9.45 26.23 -8.60
C ASP A 224 -8.16 25.41 -8.80
N ILE A 225 -7.05 25.93 -8.27
CA ILE A 225 -5.70 25.35 -8.34
C ILE A 225 -5.52 24.33 -7.19
N PRO A 226 -4.89 23.17 -7.40
CA PRO A 226 -4.67 22.16 -6.35
C PRO A 226 -3.80 22.66 -5.19
N ASP A 227 -4.15 22.29 -3.96
CA ASP A 227 -3.49 22.76 -2.73
C ASP A 227 -2.08 22.18 -2.47
N ILE A 228 -1.65 21.17 -3.25
CA ILE A 228 -0.37 20.45 -3.02
C ILE A 228 0.79 20.88 -3.92
N SER A 229 0.53 21.47 -5.10
CA SER A 229 1.63 21.60 -6.07
C SER A 229 1.49 22.60 -7.22
N ASN A 230 0.52 23.51 -7.16
CA ASN A 230 0.40 24.62 -8.12
C ASN A 230 0.45 24.30 -9.63
N GLY A 231 0.10 23.09 -10.05
CA GLY A 231 0.14 22.76 -11.47
C GLY A 231 -0.60 21.48 -11.85
N PRO A 232 -0.98 21.35 -13.14
CA PRO A 232 -1.48 20.09 -13.67
C PRO A 232 -0.39 19.04 -13.48
N LEU A 233 -0.75 17.96 -12.79
CA LEU A 233 0.11 16.81 -12.62
C LEU A 233 0.36 16.21 -14.00
N ALA A 234 1.63 16.01 -14.39
CA ALA A 234 1.88 15.08 -15.48
C ALA A 234 1.35 13.71 -15.03
N PRO A 235 0.89 12.85 -15.95
CA PRO A 235 0.46 11.52 -15.59
C PRO A 235 1.50 10.84 -14.69
N SER A 236 2.80 10.92 -15.03
CA SER A 236 3.94 10.37 -14.26
C SER A 236 4.19 10.99 -12.88
N ASP A 237 3.62 12.15 -12.58
CA ASP A 237 3.89 12.90 -11.35
C ASP A 237 2.80 12.55 -10.33
N ILE A 238 3.09 11.59 -9.45
CA ILE A 238 2.31 11.47 -8.22
C ILE A 238 2.62 12.75 -7.43
N PRO A 239 1.64 13.60 -7.07
CA PRO A 239 1.86 14.62 -6.05
C PRO A 239 2.11 13.87 -4.76
N ALA A 240 3.38 13.56 -4.53
CA ALA A 240 3.86 12.98 -3.32
C ALA A 240 3.75 14.13 -2.32
N ALA A 241 2.60 14.21 -1.66
CA ALA A 241 2.36 14.95 -0.43
C ALA A 241 1.26 14.22 0.32
N TYR A 242 1.43 14.16 1.64
CA TYR A 242 0.45 13.59 2.53
C TYR A 242 -0.82 14.46 2.54
N GLY A 243 -1.95 13.96 2.05
CA GLY A 243 -3.18 14.74 2.05
C GLY A 243 -3.95 14.61 3.36
N LEU A 244 -5.24 14.93 3.33
CA LEU A 244 -6.16 14.63 4.44
C LEU A 244 -6.99 13.39 4.08
N PRO A 245 -6.63 12.19 4.58
CA PRO A 245 -7.27 10.93 4.22
C PRO A 245 -8.79 11.00 4.19
N ARG A 246 -9.36 11.49 5.30
CA ARG A 246 -10.81 11.55 5.48
C ARG A 246 -11.46 12.68 4.68
N GLY A 247 -10.70 13.72 4.32
CA GLY A 247 -11.11 14.75 3.37
C GLY A 247 -11.14 14.25 1.92
N GLU A 248 -10.28 13.28 1.59
CA GLU A 248 -10.17 12.69 0.26
C GLU A 248 -11.07 11.45 0.04
N GLY A 249 -11.95 11.13 0.98
CA GLY A 249 -12.90 10.02 0.88
C GLY A 249 -12.42 8.69 1.44
N TYR A 250 -11.22 8.63 2.02
CA TYR A 250 -10.71 7.46 2.75
C TYR A 250 -11.25 7.45 4.18
N ARG A 251 -11.25 6.28 4.79
CA ARG A 251 -11.54 6.14 6.22
C ARG A 251 -10.25 5.88 6.96
N LEU A 252 -10.13 6.53 8.11
CA LEU A 252 -8.98 6.40 8.99
C LEU A 252 -9.46 5.86 10.35
N PRO A 253 -9.29 4.55 10.62
CA PRO A 253 -9.63 3.95 11.90
C PRO A 253 -8.59 4.34 12.94
N PHE A 254 -9.00 5.10 13.95
CA PHE A 254 -8.14 5.46 15.08
C PHE A 254 -8.10 4.33 16.12
N ALA A 255 -6.95 3.75 16.43
CA ALA A 255 -6.86 2.79 17.52
C ALA A 255 -7.04 3.51 18.88
N VAL A 256 -7.56 2.78 19.87
CA VAL A 256 -7.56 3.27 21.26
C VAL A 256 -6.14 3.03 21.81
N PRO A 257 -5.41 4.07 22.23
CA PRO A 257 -4.07 3.89 22.76
C PRO A 257 -4.10 3.03 24.03
N GLU A 258 -3.22 2.03 24.08
CA GLU A 258 -3.03 1.12 25.21
C GLU A 258 -1.65 1.32 25.82
N LEU A 259 -1.58 1.18 27.15
CA LEU A 259 -0.36 1.18 27.94
C LEU A 259 -0.49 0.06 28.99
N ASP A 260 0.53 -0.79 29.10
CA ASP A 260 0.51 -1.98 29.96
C ASP A 260 -0.70 -2.91 29.72
N ASP A 261 -1.03 -3.17 28.44
CA ASP A 261 -2.16 -4.02 27.99
C ASP A 261 -3.54 -3.53 28.47
N ALA A 262 -3.68 -2.24 28.77
CA ALA A 262 -4.94 -1.60 29.15
C ALA A 262 -5.11 -0.26 28.42
N PRO A 263 -6.35 0.19 28.15
CA PRO A 263 -6.57 1.51 27.57
C PRO A 263 -5.92 2.62 28.41
N VAL A 264 -5.28 3.58 27.76
CA VAL A 264 -4.47 4.62 28.44
C VAL A 264 -5.25 5.41 29.50
N TYR A 265 -6.56 5.61 29.29
CA TYR A 265 -7.45 6.32 30.23
C TYR A 265 -7.80 5.52 31.50
N GLU A 266 -7.36 4.27 31.62
CA GLU A 266 -7.48 3.48 32.85
C GLU A 266 -6.22 3.58 33.73
N HIS A 267 -5.16 4.24 33.24
CA HIS A 267 -3.88 4.33 33.93
C HIS A 267 -3.98 5.19 35.20
N PRO A 268 -3.49 4.72 36.37
CA PRO A 268 -3.66 5.41 37.65
C PRO A 268 -2.93 6.77 37.76
N GLU A 269 -1.95 7.01 36.89
CA GLU A 269 -1.22 8.29 36.82
C GLU A 269 -1.89 9.33 35.90
N LEU A 270 -3.00 8.97 35.25
CA LEU A 270 -3.78 9.84 34.36
C LEU A 270 -5.21 10.06 34.92
N PRO A 271 -5.38 10.60 36.14
CA PRO A 271 -6.69 10.70 36.80
C PRO A 271 -7.70 11.64 36.14
N ASN A 272 -7.25 12.59 35.32
CA ASN A 272 -8.12 13.53 34.59
C ASN A 272 -8.46 13.02 33.19
N VAL A 273 -7.69 12.07 32.66
CA VAL A 273 -7.95 11.48 31.34
C VAL A 273 -9.10 10.49 31.44
N THR A 274 -10.04 10.62 30.51
CA THR A 274 -11.21 9.73 30.40
C THR A 274 -11.42 9.36 28.94
N ARG A 275 -12.30 8.39 28.65
CA ARG A 275 -12.64 8.04 27.27
C ARG A 275 -13.12 9.23 26.44
N GLU A 276 -13.74 10.25 27.04
CA GLU A 276 -14.27 11.43 26.34
C GLU A 276 -13.17 12.38 25.84
N HIS A 277 -11.97 12.32 26.43
CA HIS A 277 -10.78 13.08 26.03
C HIS A 277 -10.07 12.49 24.81
N LEU A 278 -10.31 11.22 24.49
CA LEU A 278 -9.78 10.60 23.28
C LEU A 278 -10.68 10.90 22.06
N VAL A 279 -10.15 10.62 20.87
CA VAL A 279 -10.89 10.64 19.60
C VAL A 279 -12.24 9.89 19.74
N PRO A 280 -13.36 10.43 19.24
CA PRO A 280 -14.70 9.88 19.49
C PRO A 280 -14.88 8.40 19.12
N GLU A 281 -15.73 7.68 19.86
CA GLU A 281 -15.99 6.24 19.65
C GLU A 281 -16.40 5.89 18.21
N GLY A 282 -17.13 6.76 17.53
CA GLY A 282 -17.53 6.55 16.13
C GLY A 282 -16.39 6.63 15.12
N MET A 283 -15.18 7.02 15.55
CA MET A 283 -13.97 7.10 14.73
C MET A 283 -12.89 6.12 15.20
N THR A 284 -13.09 5.43 16.33
CA THR A 284 -12.07 4.54 16.91
C THR A 284 -12.39 3.06 16.76
N VAL A 285 -11.35 2.26 16.57
CA VAL A 285 -11.38 0.79 16.70
C VAL A 285 -10.63 0.37 17.96
N GLY A 286 -11.00 -0.78 18.55
CA GLY A 286 -10.33 -1.29 19.75
C GLY A 286 -8.87 -1.67 19.48
N SER A 287 -8.67 -2.59 18.53
CA SER A 287 -7.37 -2.93 17.94
C SER A 287 -7.54 -3.15 16.44
N PHE A 288 -6.45 -3.04 15.69
CA PHE A 288 -6.40 -3.46 14.28
C PHE A 288 -6.47 -4.98 14.17
N SER A 289 -6.02 -5.73 15.19
CA SER A 289 -6.18 -7.17 15.22
C SER A 289 -7.62 -7.60 15.45
N GLY A 290 -7.99 -8.69 14.77
CA GLY A 290 -9.32 -9.29 14.88
C GLY A 290 -10.44 -8.54 14.15
N ILE A 291 -10.12 -7.46 13.43
CA ILE A 291 -11.05 -6.84 12.47
C ILE A 291 -11.13 -7.77 11.24
N PRO A 292 -12.32 -8.31 10.89
CA PRO A 292 -12.46 -9.26 9.79
C PRO A 292 -12.29 -8.62 8.41
N SER A 293 -12.72 -7.38 8.24
CA SER A 293 -12.69 -6.65 6.97
C SER A 293 -12.61 -5.14 7.21
N PRO A 294 -12.11 -4.36 6.22
CA PRO A 294 -11.96 -2.92 6.36
C PRO A 294 -13.24 -2.23 6.83
N PRO A 295 -13.22 -1.39 7.88
CA PRO A 295 -14.41 -0.68 8.35
C PRO A 295 -15.01 0.25 7.28
N ASP A 296 -16.31 0.12 7.00
CA ASP A 296 -17.01 0.87 5.95
C ASP A 296 -17.94 1.99 6.49
N ASP A 297 -18.15 2.04 7.80
CA ASP A 297 -19.09 2.92 8.48
C ASP A 297 -18.43 4.09 9.24
N LEU A 298 -17.09 4.20 9.17
CA LEU A 298 -16.36 5.33 9.76
C LEU A 298 -16.66 6.65 9.02
N PRO A 299 -16.80 7.77 9.76
CA PRO A 299 -17.12 9.06 9.18
C PRO A 299 -15.93 9.66 8.42
N LEU A 300 -16.25 10.34 7.31
CA LEU A 300 -15.31 11.19 6.58
C LEU A 300 -15.03 12.48 7.36
N ARG A 301 -14.09 13.29 6.86
CA ARG A 301 -13.74 14.57 7.49
C ARG A 301 -14.89 15.55 7.35
N GLU A 302 -15.18 16.25 8.43
CA GLU A 302 -16.02 17.44 8.46
C GLU A 302 -15.25 18.52 9.21
N THR A 303 -15.27 19.76 8.71
CA THR A 303 -14.59 20.88 9.39
C THR A 303 -15.32 21.24 10.68
N GLY A 304 -14.55 21.35 11.76
CA GLY A 304 -14.99 21.65 13.11
C GLY A 304 -14.66 23.09 13.51
N LEU A 305 -13.57 23.25 14.28
CA LEU A 305 -13.18 24.54 14.87
C LEU A 305 -12.17 25.29 14.00
N MET A 306 -12.27 26.62 14.01
CA MET A 306 -11.26 27.53 13.43
C MET A 306 -10.57 28.35 14.53
N PHE A 307 -9.24 28.34 14.55
CA PHE A 307 -8.45 29.27 15.36
C PHE A 307 -7.77 30.33 14.50
N ALA A 308 -7.64 31.54 15.02
CA ALA A 308 -6.89 32.62 14.37
C ALA A 308 -6.03 33.39 15.39
N PHE A 309 -4.96 34.02 14.93
CA PHE A 309 -4.12 34.85 15.78
C PHE A 309 -4.91 36.04 16.35
N GLU A 310 -4.73 36.34 17.64
CA GLU A 310 -5.55 37.33 18.38
C GLU A 310 -5.58 38.73 17.76
N ASP A 311 -4.49 39.16 17.13
CA ASP A 311 -4.37 40.48 16.48
C ASP A 311 -4.56 40.42 14.95
N ALA A 312 -4.91 39.26 14.38
CA ALA A 312 -5.10 39.09 12.95
C ALA A 312 -6.38 39.75 12.43
N GLU A 313 -6.33 40.27 11.20
CA GLU A 313 -7.56 40.67 10.51
C GLU A 313 -8.40 39.43 10.20
N GLY A 314 -9.64 39.39 10.71
CA GLY A 314 -10.55 38.25 10.54
C GLY A 314 -10.77 37.40 11.79
N VAL A 315 -10.03 37.63 12.89
CA VAL A 315 -10.16 36.86 14.16
C VAL A 315 -11.59 36.77 14.71
N ALA A 316 -12.46 37.73 14.38
CA ALA A 316 -13.86 37.71 14.77
C ALA A 316 -14.70 36.60 14.11
N GLU A 317 -14.18 35.98 13.05
CA GLU A 317 -14.78 34.84 12.34
C GLU A 317 -14.32 33.49 12.91
N ALA A 318 -13.22 33.47 13.67
CA ALA A 318 -12.70 32.29 14.34
C ALA A 318 -13.52 31.92 15.58
N ASP A 319 -13.55 30.62 15.90
CA ASP A 319 -14.17 30.12 17.13
C ASP A 319 -13.32 30.49 18.35
N TYR A 320 -11.99 30.48 18.20
CA TYR A 320 -11.04 30.84 19.24
C TYR A 320 -9.86 31.65 18.70
N ASP A 321 -9.30 32.50 19.56
CA ASP A 321 -8.03 33.17 19.32
C ASP A 321 -6.84 32.33 19.83
N TYR A 322 -5.64 32.56 19.32
CA TYR A 322 -4.41 32.02 19.90
C TYR A 322 -3.33 33.10 20.08
N ALA A 323 -2.46 32.89 21.08
CA ALA A 323 -1.31 33.74 21.35
C ALA A 323 -0.11 33.33 20.48
N LEU A 324 0.68 34.32 20.05
CA LEU A 324 1.88 34.10 19.24
C LEU A 324 3.14 34.42 20.07
N GLU A 325 3.94 33.40 20.37
CA GLU A 325 5.09 33.50 21.28
C GLU A 325 6.41 33.14 20.57
N PRO A 326 7.55 33.77 20.90
CA PRO A 326 8.81 33.41 20.25
C PRO A 326 9.32 32.04 20.73
N MET A 327 9.75 31.19 19.80
CA MET A 327 10.38 29.90 20.11
C MET A 327 11.61 30.06 21.03
N ALA A 328 12.28 31.21 21.02
CA ALA A 328 13.43 31.50 21.89
C ALA A 328 13.08 31.56 23.39
N ASP A 329 11.84 31.88 23.74
CA ASP A 329 11.39 31.99 25.14
C ASP A 329 10.91 30.64 25.72
N LEU A 330 10.93 29.58 24.90
CA LEU A 330 10.64 28.22 25.34
C LEU A 330 11.88 27.61 26.02
N ASP A 331 11.81 27.36 27.33
CA ASP A 331 12.92 26.82 28.15
C ASP A 331 12.70 25.33 28.51
N ILE A 332 12.20 24.56 27.53
CA ILE A 332 12.05 23.11 27.62
C ILE A 332 13.12 22.48 26.73
N GLU A 333 14.01 21.71 27.34
CA GLU A 333 15.15 21.04 26.70
C GLU A 333 14.86 19.58 26.34
N THR A 334 13.83 18.96 26.91
CA THR A 334 13.53 17.54 26.65
C THR A 334 12.05 17.25 26.81
N TYR A 335 11.52 16.42 25.91
CA TYR A 335 10.19 15.83 25.96
C TYR A 335 10.38 14.32 26.18
N ASP A 336 9.79 13.77 27.23
CA ASP A 336 10.00 12.38 27.65
C ASP A 336 8.66 11.71 27.97
N GLY A 337 8.62 10.39 27.95
CA GLY A 337 7.42 9.62 28.29
C GLY A 337 7.58 8.13 28.01
N PRO A 338 6.76 7.27 28.64
CA PRO A 338 6.83 5.83 28.43
C PRO A 338 6.48 5.49 26.98
N GLN A 339 7.25 4.61 26.33
CA GLN A 339 6.94 4.20 24.97
C GLN A 339 5.55 3.55 24.90
N LEU A 340 4.69 4.09 24.04
CA LEU A 340 3.43 3.46 23.66
C LEU A 340 3.71 2.37 22.60
N SER A 341 2.82 1.40 22.48
CA SER A 341 2.94 0.37 21.44
C SER A 341 1.72 0.41 20.53
N PHE A 342 1.98 0.34 19.23
CA PHE A 342 0.97 0.05 18.22
C PHE A 342 1.19 -1.37 17.69
N GLU A 343 0.09 -2.09 17.42
CA GLU A 343 0.15 -3.41 16.82
C GLU A 343 0.28 -3.30 15.30
N PHE A 344 1.48 -3.59 14.77
CA PHE A 344 1.70 -3.73 13.34
C PHE A 344 2.17 -5.15 13.02
N SER A 345 1.31 -5.96 12.39
CA SER A 345 1.66 -7.33 12.05
C SER A 345 2.61 -7.40 10.87
N VAL A 346 3.72 -8.13 11.03
CA VAL A 346 4.70 -8.46 10.01
C VAL A 346 4.55 -9.94 9.63
N PRO A 347 4.32 -10.27 8.35
CA PRO A 347 4.23 -11.66 7.92
C PRO A 347 5.55 -12.41 8.20
N SER A 348 5.45 -13.57 8.83
CA SER A 348 6.58 -14.54 8.85
C SER A 348 6.15 -15.90 8.31
N PHE A 349 7.09 -16.75 7.91
CA PHE A 349 6.75 -18.08 7.41
C PHE A 349 5.95 -18.95 8.41
N ALA A 350 6.26 -18.89 9.71
CA ALA A 350 5.62 -19.70 10.74
C ALA A 350 4.35 -19.03 11.30
N GLU A 351 4.50 -17.87 11.92
CA GLU A 351 3.45 -17.07 12.57
C GLU A 351 3.74 -15.58 12.39
N ASP A 352 2.72 -14.73 12.26
CA ASP A 352 2.97 -13.30 12.08
C ASP A 352 3.61 -12.72 13.36
N ALA A 353 4.61 -11.87 13.18
CA ALA A 353 5.24 -11.12 14.27
C ALA A 353 4.50 -9.80 14.48
N ILE A 354 4.54 -9.24 15.69
CA ILE A 354 4.04 -7.90 15.98
C ILE A 354 5.25 -6.98 16.13
N ALA A 355 5.34 -5.93 15.31
CA ALA A 355 6.32 -4.86 15.49
C ALA A 355 5.83 -3.89 16.58
N SER A 356 6.76 -3.42 17.42
CA SER A 356 6.48 -2.45 18.49
C SER A 356 7.54 -1.36 18.49
N HIS A 357 7.29 -0.23 17.82
CA HIS A 357 8.20 0.91 17.82
C HIS A 357 7.39 2.20 17.82
N LEU A 358 7.51 3.01 18.88
CA LEU A 358 7.06 4.40 18.91
C LEU A 358 8.10 5.17 19.72
N THR A 359 8.66 6.23 19.12
CA THR A 359 9.68 7.06 19.78
C THR A 359 9.03 8.27 20.43
N THR A 360 9.59 8.74 21.54
CA THR A 360 9.32 10.08 22.05
C THR A 360 9.75 11.13 21.02
N VAL A 361 8.97 12.20 20.84
CA VAL A 361 9.32 13.29 19.91
C VAL A 361 10.64 13.95 20.28
N GLY A 362 11.49 14.22 19.28
CA GLY A 362 12.68 15.04 19.45
C GLY A 362 12.32 16.52 19.62
N THR A 363 13.20 17.33 20.22
CA THR A 363 12.93 18.76 20.39
C THR A 363 13.01 19.50 19.04
N PRO A 364 12.13 20.50 18.78
CA PRO A 364 12.20 21.28 17.54
C PRO A 364 13.59 21.84 17.23
N ARG A 365 14.30 22.38 18.23
CA ARG A 365 15.62 23.03 18.06
C ARG A 365 16.74 22.08 17.64
N GLU A 366 16.60 20.79 17.88
CA GLU A 366 17.60 19.77 17.49
C GLU A 366 17.37 19.24 16.07
N GLN A 367 16.24 19.57 15.45
CA GLN A 367 15.87 19.10 14.13
C GLN A 367 16.56 19.96 13.05
N PRO A 368 17.14 19.36 11.99
CA PRO A 368 17.78 20.11 10.91
C PRO A 368 16.90 21.22 10.31
N ARG A 369 15.60 20.93 10.12
CA ARG A 369 14.59 21.87 9.62
C ARG A 369 14.40 23.14 10.45
N PHE A 370 14.79 23.15 11.73
CA PHE A 370 14.72 24.36 12.55
C PHE A 370 15.77 25.39 12.12
N ALA A 371 16.97 24.93 11.75
CA ALA A 371 18.02 25.79 11.23
C ALA A 371 17.88 25.99 9.72
N ASP A 372 17.58 24.94 8.96
CA ASP A 372 17.48 24.98 7.51
C ASP A 372 16.09 24.53 7.00
N PRO A 373 15.12 25.46 6.94
CA PRO A 373 13.77 25.16 6.44
C PRO A 373 13.72 24.59 5.01
N ILE A 374 14.74 24.81 4.17
CA ILE A 374 14.80 24.24 2.80
C ILE A 374 14.79 22.70 2.85
N ALA A 375 15.26 22.10 3.94
CA ALA A 375 15.21 20.64 4.14
C ALA A 375 13.77 20.08 4.08
N ASP A 376 12.76 20.87 4.44
CA ASP A 376 11.35 20.46 4.43
C ASP A 376 10.64 20.76 3.11
N VAL A 377 11.28 21.45 2.16
CA VAL A 377 10.78 21.49 0.78
C VAL A 377 11.00 20.10 0.21
N THR A 378 10.03 19.48 -0.44
CA THR A 378 10.07 18.08 -0.85
C THR A 378 9.75 17.90 -2.35
N ASP A 379 9.04 18.85 -2.97
CA ASP A 379 8.77 18.88 -4.42
C ASP A 379 10.00 19.40 -5.22
N PRO A 380 10.53 18.64 -6.20
CA PRO A 380 11.66 19.06 -7.02
C PRO A 380 11.44 20.36 -7.82
N ARG A 381 10.19 20.65 -8.21
CA ARG A 381 9.83 21.89 -8.93
C ARG A 381 9.90 23.09 -8.00
N HIS A 382 9.41 22.97 -6.78
CA HIS A 382 9.48 24.04 -5.78
C HIS A 382 10.94 24.32 -5.40
N ARG A 383 11.75 23.28 -5.20
CA ARG A 383 13.21 23.41 -5.06
C ARG A 383 13.83 24.17 -6.22
N SER A 384 13.54 23.76 -7.45
CA SER A 384 14.08 24.41 -8.65
C SER A 384 13.68 25.90 -8.69
N ALA A 385 12.43 26.22 -8.35
CA ALA A 385 11.96 27.60 -8.29
C ALA A 385 12.69 28.43 -7.23
N LEU A 386 12.94 27.88 -6.04
CA LEU A 386 13.72 28.56 -5.00
C LEU A 386 15.17 28.80 -5.46
N SER A 387 15.80 27.79 -6.05
CA SER A 387 17.18 27.90 -6.57
C SER A 387 17.27 28.94 -7.69
N GLU A 388 16.33 28.97 -8.62
CA GLU A 388 16.29 29.95 -9.72
C GLU A 388 16.07 31.40 -9.25
N ARG A 389 15.30 31.61 -8.16
CA ARG A 389 14.96 32.95 -7.65
C ARG A 389 16.00 33.50 -6.68
N PHE A 390 16.51 32.65 -5.80
CA PHE A 390 17.32 33.06 -4.65
C PHE A 390 18.76 32.52 -4.68
N ASP A 391 19.15 31.74 -5.71
CA ASP A 391 20.50 31.15 -5.86
C ASP A 391 20.92 30.27 -4.67
N VAL A 392 19.94 29.58 -4.07
CA VAL A 392 20.14 28.63 -2.95
C VAL A 392 20.41 27.23 -3.49
N ASP A 393 21.28 26.47 -2.80
CA ASP A 393 21.48 25.05 -3.06
C ASP A 393 20.31 24.24 -2.49
N VAL A 394 19.71 23.42 -3.33
CA VAL A 394 18.51 22.62 -3.04
C VAL A 394 18.72 21.14 -3.40
N THR A 395 19.96 20.71 -3.69
CA THR A 395 20.26 19.31 -4.02
C THR A 395 20.00 18.40 -2.81
N GLY A 396 19.39 17.21 -2.99
CA GLY A 396 19.39 16.21 -1.91
C GLY A 396 18.26 15.20 -1.77
N LEU A 397 17.19 15.20 -2.57
CA LEU A 397 16.16 14.15 -2.46
C LEU A 397 16.23 13.20 -3.64
N ALA A 398 16.87 12.05 -3.41
CA ALA A 398 16.89 10.92 -4.32
C ALA A 398 16.70 9.66 -3.48
N GLY A 399 15.88 8.73 -4.00
CA GLY A 399 15.68 7.41 -3.42
C GLY A 399 14.31 7.21 -2.78
N ASP A 400 13.28 7.07 -3.62
CA ASP A 400 11.91 6.82 -3.16
C ASP A 400 11.49 5.36 -3.41
N VAL A 401 10.71 4.78 -2.51
CA VAL A 401 9.93 3.55 -2.77
C VAL A 401 8.47 3.94 -2.93
N VAL A 402 7.84 3.53 -4.04
CA VAL A 402 6.45 3.89 -4.38
C VAL A 402 5.59 2.67 -4.68
N GLY A 403 4.31 2.73 -4.33
CA GLY A 403 3.33 1.69 -4.65
C GLY A 403 1.90 2.19 -4.48
N LEU A 404 0.94 1.39 -4.94
CA LEU A 404 -0.49 1.66 -4.86
C LEU A 404 -1.20 0.48 -4.20
N LEU A 405 -1.72 0.74 -3.01
CA LEU A 405 -2.52 -0.21 -2.27
C LEU A 405 -3.80 -0.55 -3.04
N ARG A 406 -4.07 -1.85 -3.17
CA ARG A 406 -5.27 -2.42 -3.77
C ARG A 406 -5.87 -3.45 -2.84
N GLU A 407 -7.19 -3.50 -2.79
CA GLU A 407 -7.91 -4.55 -2.06
C GLU A 407 -8.36 -5.65 -3.04
N ALA A 408 -8.01 -6.91 -2.75
CA ALA A 408 -8.50 -8.06 -3.48
C ALA A 408 -9.93 -8.43 -3.03
N THR A 409 -10.80 -8.67 -3.99
CA THR A 409 -12.20 -9.08 -3.77
C THR A 409 -12.54 -10.27 -4.68
N ALA A 410 -13.56 -11.05 -4.34
CA ALA A 410 -14.02 -12.13 -5.22
C ALA A 410 -14.50 -11.59 -6.58
N SER A 411 -14.07 -12.21 -7.67
CA SER A 411 -14.44 -11.74 -9.01
C SER A 411 -15.84 -12.20 -9.42
N ASP A 412 -16.67 -11.24 -9.81
CA ASP A 412 -17.96 -11.50 -10.44
C ASP A 412 -17.82 -12.06 -11.87
N ASP A 413 -16.64 -12.02 -12.48
CA ASP A 413 -16.41 -12.61 -13.81
C ASP A 413 -15.91 -14.06 -13.72
N ALA A 414 -15.41 -14.48 -12.55
CA ALA A 414 -14.95 -15.84 -12.31
C ALA A 414 -16.13 -16.79 -11.98
N PRO A 415 -16.17 -18.02 -12.53
CA PRO A 415 -17.16 -19.01 -12.11
C PRO A 415 -16.79 -19.58 -10.73
N GLY A 416 -17.63 -19.41 -9.72
CA GLY A 416 -17.32 -19.88 -8.35
C GLY A 416 -16.09 -19.18 -7.77
N SER A 417 -15.34 -19.89 -6.93
CA SER A 417 -14.10 -19.43 -6.28
C SER A 417 -12.89 -19.65 -7.21
N ASN A 418 -12.93 -19.07 -8.41
CA ASN A 418 -11.88 -19.23 -9.43
C ASN A 418 -11.14 -17.94 -9.80
N GLY A 419 -11.31 -16.86 -9.05
CA GLY A 419 -10.70 -15.59 -9.42
C GLY A 419 -11.00 -14.44 -8.48
N VAL A 420 -10.13 -13.44 -8.55
CA VAL A 420 -10.27 -12.20 -7.78
C VAL A 420 -10.23 -10.99 -8.71
N ASP A 421 -10.77 -9.89 -8.24
CA ASP A 421 -10.60 -8.56 -8.81
C ASP A 421 -9.89 -7.67 -7.79
N THR A 422 -9.20 -6.63 -8.27
CA THR A 422 -8.53 -5.64 -7.41
C THR A 422 -9.26 -4.30 -7.48
N THR A 423 -9.62 -3.74 -6.33
CA THR A 423 -10.31 -2.44 -6.22
C THR A 423 -9.49 -1.44 -5.43
N GLU A 424 -9.90 -0.18 -5.45
CA GLU A 424 -9.35 0.84 -4.55
C GLU A 424 -9.75 0.52 -3.11
N PRO A 425 -8.82 0.62 -2.14
CA PRO A 425 -9.13 0.42 -0.73
C PRO A 425 -10.02 1.57 -0.22
N THR A 426 -10.85 1.27 0.78
CA THR A 426 -11.72 2.27 1.42
C THR A 426 -11.13 2.84 2.71
N VAL A 427 -10.10 2.19 3.23
CA VAL A 427 -9.40 2.48 4.47
C VAL A 427 -7.92 2.70 4.15
N GLU A 428 -7.26 3.62 4.85
CA GLU A 428 -5.82 3.80 4.68
C GLU A 428 -5.02 2.60 5.20
N GLY A 429 -3.98 2.26 4.44
CA GLY A 429 -2.95 1.33 4.87
C GLY A 429 -1.77 2.05 5.50
N VAL A 430 -0.79 1.25 5.89
CA VAL A 430 0.37 1.64 6.67
C VAL A 430 1.54 0.85 6.12
N ALA A 431 2.60 1.53 5.70
CA ALA A 431 3.81 0.95 5.16
C ALA A 431 4.94 1.04 6.19
N LEU A 432 5.71 -0.04 6.34
CA LEU A 432 6.88 -0.12 7.21
C LEU A 432 8.05 -0.64 6.38
N LEU A 433 9.17 0.08 6.42
CA LEU A 433 10.43 -0.40 5.89
C LEU A 433 11.26 -1.00 7.04
N GLU A 434 11.41 -2.32 7.08
CA GLU A 434 11.96 -2.99 8.28
C GLU A 434 13.43 -2.65 8.58
N SER A 435 14.18 -2.23 7.57
CA SER A 435 15.58 -1.78 7.71
C SER A 435 15.73 -0.42 8.38
N ASP A 436 14.67 0.40 8.32
CA ASP A 436 14.59 1.76 8.84
C ASP A 436 13.19 1.92 9.43
N PRO A 437 12.95 1.36 10.64
CA PRO A 437 11.62 0.96 11.12
C PRO A 437 10.77 2.15 11.57
N GLU A 438 10.47 3.04 10.63
CA GLU A 438 9.51 4.13 10.73
C GLU A 438 8.28 3.75 9.91
N ALA A 439 7.14 3.58 10.57
CA ALA A 439 5.88 3.28 9.90
C ALA A 439 5.30 4.58 9.32
N VAL A 440 4.98 4.57 8.03
CA VAL A 440 4.35 5.68 7.33
C VAL A 440 2.94 5.31 6.87
N PRO A 441 1.94 6.18 7.06
CA PRO A 441 0.62 5.95 6.48
C PRO A 441 0.67 6.01 4.94
N THR A 442 -0.20 5.26 4.28
CA THR A 442 -0.51 5.50 2.87
C THR A 442 -1.32 6.79 2.75
N PHE A 443 -1.24 7.48 1.61
CA PHE A 443 -2.06 8.67 1.34
C PHE A 443 -2.90 8.43 0.10
N ASN A 444 -4.21 8.34 0.28
CA ASN A 444 -5.13 7.99 -0.82
C ASN A 444 -4.65 6.69 -1.51
N GLY A 445 -4.34 5.67 -0.70
CA GLY A 445 -3.85 4.36 -1.16
C GLY A 445 -2.42 4.35 -1.71
N VAL A 446 -1.70 5.47 -1.80
CA VAL A 446 -0.29 5.44 -2.25
C VAL A 446 0.63 5.17 -1.08
N VAL A 447 1.51 4.19 -1.27
CA VAL A 447 2.71 3.99 -0.47
C VAL A 447 3.80 4.88 -1.07
N ALA A 448 4.35 5.81 -0.30
CA ALA A 448 5.60 6.47 -0.67
C ALA A 448 6.50 6.66 0.54
N LEU A 449 7.72 6.16 0.42
CA LEU A 449 8.79 6.28 1.40
C LEU A 449 9.92 7.05 0.74
N ARG A 450 10.38 8.12 1.40
CA ARG A 450 11.49 8.96 0.93
C ARG A 450 12.82 8.61 1.58
N ASP A 451 13.89 9.00 0.90
CA ASP A 451 15.28 8.89 1.38
C ASP A 451 15.56 7.46 1.88
N VAL A 452 15.15 6.49 1.07
CA VAL A 452 15.40 5.07 1.29
C VAL A 452 16.89 4.81 1.01
N PRO A 453 17.66 4.27 1.97
CA PRO A 453 19.08 3.97 1.74
C PRO A 453 19.26 3.00 0.55
N GLU A 454 20.40 3.06 -0.15
CA GLU A 454 20.74 2.01 -1.14
C GLU A 454 20.85 0.65 -0.42
N GLY A 455 20.24 -0.39 -1.00
CA GLY A 455 20.38 -1.76 -0.48
C GLY A 455 19.14 -2.63 -0.60
N GLU A 456 19.18 -3.76 0.11
CA GLU A 456 18.04 -4.66 0.23
C GLU A 456 17.18 -4.27 1.44
N HIS A 457 15.88 -4.17 1.21
CA HIS A 457 14.89 -3.79 2.20
C HIS A 457 13.75 -4.81 2.22
N THR A 458 12.97 -4.80 3.30
CA THR A 458 11.67 -5.48 3.35
C THR A 458 10.60 -4.42 3.60
N LEU A 459 9.69 -4.27 2.64
CA LEU A 459 8.51 -3.43 2.77
C LEU A 459 7.36 -4.31 3.25
N THR A 460 6.77 -3.93 4.37
CA THR A 460 5.54 -4.53 4.87
C THR A 460 4.42 -3.48 4.85
N VAL A 461 3.27 -3.81 4.27
CA VAL A 461 2.08 -2.95 4.23
C VAL A 461 0.92 -3.64 4.95
N ASN A 462 0.28 -2.95 5.88
CA ASN A 462 -0.80 -3.49 6.70
C ASN A 462 -1.88 -2.42 6.96
N GLY A 463 -3.03 -2.80 7.50
CA GLY A 463 -4.12 -1.87 7.82
C GLY A 463 -5.26 -2.55 8.57
N ALA A 464 -6.22 -1.75 9.04
CA ALA A 464 -7.37 -2.28 9.75
C ALA A 464 -8.22 -3.18 8.84
N GLY A 465 -8.41 -4.43 9.24
CA GLY A 465 -9.29 -5.37 8.52
C GLY A 465 -8.66 -6.07 7.31
N VAL A 466 -7.38 -5.82 7.01
CA VAL A 466 -6.66 -6.52 5.94
C VAL A 466 -5.51 -7.35 6.49
N ALA A 467 -5.17 -8.41 5.78
CA ALA A 467 -3.97 -9.19 6.04
C ALA A 467 -2.74 -8.47 5.48
N PRO A 468 -1.60 -8.53 6.19
CA PRO A 468 -0.40 -7.79 5.80
C PRO A 468 0.21 -8.31 4.49
N PHE A 469 0.64 -7.39 3.64
CA PHE A 469 1.51 -7.63 2.49
C PHE A 469 2.97 -7.44 2.92
N SER A 470 3.89 -8.29 2.47
CA SER A 470 5.33 -8.07 2.71
C SER A 470 6.15 -8.54 1.53
N GLN A 471 7.12 -7.73 1.10
CA GLN A 471 7.91 -7.93 -0.10
C GLN A 471 9.35 -7.49 0.15
N GLY A 472 10.32 -8.31 -0.27
CA GLY A 472 11.71 -7.87 -0.36
C GLY A 472 11.93 -6.97 -1.58
N LEU A 473 12.62 -5.85 -1.39
CA LEU A 473 12.91 -4.83 -2.39
C LEU A 473 14.43 -4.60 -2.46
N ALA A 474 14.95 -4.29 -3.64
CA ALA A 474 16.30 -3.80 -3.82
C ALA A 474 16.22 -2.35 -4.32
N HIS A 475 16.73 -1.42 -3.54
CA HIS A 475 16.78 0.00 -3.86
C HIS A 475 18.18 0.38 -4.38
N GLU A 476 18.23 0.99 -5.57
CA GLU A 476 19.46 1.53 -6.15
C GLU A 476 19.45 3.06 -6.07
N GLU A 477 20.59 3.66 -5.72
CA GLU A 477 20.72 5.13 -5.66
C GLU A 477 21.03 5.71 -7.05
N ASP A 478 20.14 5.46 -8.02
CA ASP A 478 20.26 5.97 -9.39
C ASP A 478 19.33 7.16 -9.67
N GLY A 479 18.51 7.53 -8.69
CA GLY A 479 17.55 8.62 -8.76
C GLY A 479 16.17 8.22 -9.28
N GLU A 480 15.95 6.94 -9.62
CA GLU A 480 14.66 6.42 -10.04
C GLU A 480 13.91 5.79 -8.83
N PRO A 481 12.59 5.96 -8.72
CA PRO A 481 11.82 5.32 -7.65
C PRO A 481 11.79 3.79 -7.79
N THR A 482 11.98 3.08 -6.68
CA THR A 482 11.74 1.64 -6.61
C THR A 482 10.24 1.38 -6.48
N THR A 483 9.69 0.60 -7.41
CA THR A 483 8.26 0.28 -7.43
C THR A 483 7.98 -0.98 -6.60
N ALA A 484 7.08 -0.87 -5.62
CA ALA A 484 6.57 -1.98 -4.82
C ALA A 484 5.34 -2.63 -5.47
N GLY A 485 5.10 -3.90 -5.15
CA GLY A 485 3.99 -4.66 -5.71
C GLY A 485 4.19 -5.05 -7.18
N VAL A 486 3.13 -5.56 -7.82
CA VAL A 486 3.13 -5.96 -9.24
C VAL A 486 2.64 -4.80 -10.08
N ASP A 487 3.45 -4.32 -11.02
CA ASP A 487 3.13 -3.11 -11.82
C ASP A 487 2.78 -1.88 -10.95
N GLY A 488 3.30 -1.84 -9.71
CA GLY A 488 2.96 -0.83 -8.71
C GLY A 488 1.76 -1.16 -7.82
N ASP A 489 0.97 -2.19 -8.11
CA ASP A 489 -0.17 -2.60 -7.29
C ASP A 489 0.32 -3.48 -6.11
N VAL A 490 0.19 -2.95 -4.89
CA VAL A 490 0.39 -3.65 -3.62
C VAL A 490 -0.96 -4.23 -3.19
N VAL A 491 -1.18 -5.52 -3.43
CA VAL A 491 -2.49 -6.16 -3.23
C VAL A 491 -2.59 -6.75 -1.81
N VAL A 492 -3.58 -6.29 -1.05
CA VAL A 492 -3.95 -6.83 0.27
C VAL A 492 -5.33 -7.51 0.20
N ALA A 493 -5.58 -8.47 1.09
CA ALA A 493 -6.86 -9.17 1.19
C ALA A 493 -7.53 -8.88 2.55
N PRO A 494 -8.87 -8.77 2.63
CA PRO A 494 -9.56 -8.71 3.91
C PRO A 494 -9.18 -9.90 4.82
N ASN A 495 -9.02 -9.67 6.12
CA ASN A 495 -8.58 -10.72 7.07
C ASN A 495 -9.47 -11.96 7.04
N GLU A 496 -10.78 -11.78 6.92
CA GLU A 496 -11.75 -12.87 6.88
C GLU A 496 -11.64 -13.70 5.61
N ASP A 497 -11.09 -13.13 4.53
CA ASP A 497 -10.89 -13.77 3.24
C ASP A 497 -9.43 -14.06 2.91
N ALA A 498 -8.51 -13.72 3.81
CA ALA A 498 -7.09 -13.96 3.61
C ALA A 498 -6.72 -15.43 3.82
N VAL A 499 -5.81 -15.92 2.97
CA VAL A 499 -5.21 -17.24 3.03
C VAL A 499 -3.71 -17.08 2.89
N LYS A 500 -2.95 -17.65 3.83
CA LYS A 500 -1.50 -17.61 3.78
C LYS A 500 -0.95 -18.70 2.86
N VAL A 501 -0.45 -18.34 1.68
CA VAL A 501 0.22 -19.25 0.75
C VAL A 501 1.68 -19.41 1.19
N ARG A 502 2.07 -20.64 1.55
CA ARG A 502 3.42 -20.95 2.04
C ARG A 502 4.15 -21.87 1.07
N ALA A 503 5.40 -21.54 0.76
CA ALA A 503 6.30 -22.41 0.02
C ALA A 503 7.55 -22.71 0.86
N ALA A 504 7.80 -23.99 1.13
CA ALA A 504 9.01 -24.43 1.82
C ALA A 504 9.77 -25.45 0.96
N PRO A 505 11.01 -25.13 0.53
CA PRO A 505 11.84 -26.11 -0.14
C PRO A 505 12.24 -27.21 0.85
N PRO A 506 12.35 -28.47 0.39
CA PRO A 506 12.84 -29.55 1.24
C PRO A 506 14.30 -29.31 1.65
N ALA A 507 14.74 -29.94 2.75
CA ALA A 507 16.03 -29.63 3.35
C ALA A 507 17.24 -29.80 2.40
N ASP A 508 17.10 -30.67 1.39
CA ASP A 508 18.10 -30.98 0.36
C ASP A 508 18.03 -30.10 -0.90
N ALA A 509 17.10 -29.14 -0.96
CA ALA A 509 16.98 -28.19 -2.07
C ALA A 509 17.53 -26.79 -1.69
N PRO A 510 17.88 -25.95 -2.69
CA PRO A 510 18.24 -24.55 -2.46
C PRO A 510 17.07 -23.75 -1.87
N GLY A 511 17.38 -22.59 -1.26
CA GLY A 511 16.36 -21.68 -0.75
C GLY A 511 15.54 -21.02 -1.86
N VAL A 512 14.43 -20.38 -1.49
CA VAL A 512 13.66 -19.52 -2.41
C VAL A 512 14.38 -18.19 -2.59
N SER A 513 14.56 -17.75 -3.84
CA SER A 513 15.15 -16.45 -4.20
C SER A 513 14.11 -15.45 -4.74
N ARG A 514 13.03 -15.95 -5.37
CA ARG A 514 11.91 -15.14 -5.85
C ARG A 514 10.61 -15.93 -5.74
N VAL A 515 9.51 -15.22 -5.47
CA VAL A 515 8.16 -15.79 -5.45
C VAL A 515 7.21 -14.90 -6.23
N ALA A 516 6.31 -15.52 -6.99
CA ALA A 516 5.19 -14.84 -7.62
C ALA A 516 3.90 -15.62 -7.38
N VAL A 517 2.81 -14.90 -7.16
CA VAL A 517 1.46 -15.47 -7.04
C VAL A 517 0.57 -14.78 -8.06
N GLU A 518 0.02 -15.59 -8.96
CA GLU A 518 -0.83 -15.14 -10.06
C GLU A 518 -2.20 -15.81 -9.96
N ASP A 519 -3.26 -15.00 -9.91
CA ASP A 519 -4.65 -15.44 -9.98
C ASP A 519 -5.07 -15.60 -11.44
N ASP A 520 -5.96 -16.57 -11.71
CA ASP A 520 -6.47 -16.81 -13.07
C ASP A 520 -7.17 -15.56 -13.67
N PHE A 521 -7.86 -14.73 -12.89
CA PHE A 521 -8.63 -13.58 -13.39
C PHE A 521 -7.89 -12.26 -13.21
N ALA A 522 -7.29 -12.02 -12.05
CA ALA A 522 -6.54 -10.78 -11.79
C ALA A 522 -5.15 -10.75 -12.43
N GLY A 523 -4.57 -11.91 -12.79
CA GLY A 523 -3.16 -12.00 -13.16
C GLY A 523 -2.25 -11.95 -11.93
N SER A 524 -1.01 -11.50 -12.10
CA SER A 524 -0.05 -11.39 -10.99
C SER A 524 -0.58 -10.45 -9.90
N VAL A 525 -0.73 -10.98 -8.68
CA VAL A 525 -1.15 -10.22 -7.49
C VAL A 525 -0.01 -10.03 -6.48
N TYR A 526 1.07 -10.79 -6.64
CA TYR A 526 2.29 -10.67 -5.87
C TYR A 526 3.48 -11.10 -6.73
N GLU A 527 4.58 -10.35 -6.69
CA GLU A 527 5.88 -10.76 -7.23
C GLU A 527 7.00 -10.07 -6.46
N GLY A 528 8.04 -10.79 -6.06
CA GLY A 528 9.19 -10.16 -5.44
C GLY A 528 10.18 -11.12 -4.79
N LEU A 529 11.21 -10.54 -4.18
CA LEU A 529 12.10 -11.27 -3.30
C LEU A 529 11.31 -11.74 -2.07
N PRO A 530 11.64 -12.92 -1.50
CA PRO A 530 11.07 -13.29 -0.22
C PRO A 530 11.42 -12.21 0.82
N PRO A 531 10.48 -11.86 1.72
CA PRO A 531 10.80 -10.96 2.82
C PRO A 531 12.01 -11.54 3.56
N SER A 532 13.03 -10.70 3.80
CA SER A 532 14.27 -11.17 4.38
C SER A 532 13.98 -11.74 5.78
N ALA A 533 14.44 -12.96 6.07
CA ALA A 533 14.44 -13.44 7.44
C ALA A 533 15.35 -12.49 8.23
N ALA A 534 14.78 -11.69 9.13
CA ALA A 534 15.48 -10.73 9.97
C ALA A 534 16.87 -11.26 10.34
N GLY A 535 17.88 -10.77 9.61
CA GLY A 535 19.27 -11.09 9.87
C GLY A 535 19.58 -10.51 11.23
N GLY A 536 19.87 -11.38 12.21
CA GLY A 536 20.42 -10.95 13.48
C GLY A 536 21.70 -10.15 13.22
N GLY A 537 21.57 -8.82 13.19
CA GLY A 537 22.69 -7.91 13.18
C GLY A 537 23.54 -8.21 14.41
N GLU A 538 24.83 -8.43 14.21
CA GLU A 538 25.79 -8.46 15.31
C GLU A 538 25.65 -7.15 16.09
N GLY A 539 25.12 -7.25 17.31
CA GLY A 539 24.76 -6.11 18.14
C GLY A 539 25.93 -5.15 18.37
N GLY A 540 25.69 -3.88 18.05
CA GLY A 540 26.26 -2.77 18.79
C GLY A 540 25.40 -2.53 20.04
N GLU A 541 26.01 -2.62 21.22
CA GLU A 541 25.37 -2.37 22.51
C GLU A 541 24.68 -0.99 22.58
N ALA A 542 23.37 -0.96 22.87
CA ALA A 542 22.75 0.07 23.72
C ALA A 542 21.34 -0.34 24.20
N GLY A 543 21.13 -0.28 25.52
CA GLY A 543 19.81 -0.04 26.13
C GLY A 543 18.89 -1.25 26.35
N SER A 544 19.00 -1.89 27.50
CA SER A 544 18.09 -2.94 27.98
C SER A 544 16.74 -2.42 28.46
N THR A 545 15.63 -3.04 28.04
CA THR A 545 14.37 -3.15 28.80
C THR A 545 13.76 -4.54 28.59
N GLU A 546 13.25 -5.11 29.69
CA GLU A 546 12.85 -6.51 29.84
C GLU A 546 11.56 -6.81 29.05
N THR A 547 11.59 -7.83 28.18
CA THR A 547 10.41 -8.35 27.48
C THR A 547 9.80 -9.56 28.20
N GLY A 548 8.48 -9.53 28.34
CA GLY A 548 7.66 -10.66 28.75
C GLY A 548 7.79 -11.84 27.79
N THR A 549 7.87 -13.03 28.35
CA THR A 549 8.12 -14.29 27.63
C THR A 549 6.82 -14.85 27.05
N PRO A 550 6.72 -15.19 25.75
CA PRO A 550 5.74 -16.15 25.27
C PRO A 550 6.31 -17.56 25.39
N THR A 551 5.68 -18.39 26.19
CA THR A 551 5.96 -19.83 26.23
C THR A 551 5.26 -20.53 25.07
N GLY A 552 5.98 -20.75 23.97
CA GLY A 552 5.61 -21.62 22.85
C GLY A 552 6.75 -22.60 22.56
N SER A 553 6.43 -23.85 22.25
CA SER A 553 7.37 -24.98 22.25
C SER A 553 8.54 -24.83 21.27
N ALA A 554 9.76 -24.94 21.79
CA ALA A 554 10.99 -25.10 21.03
C ALA A 554 11.02 -26.44 20.27
N ASP A 555 10.86 -26.36 18.94
CA ASP A 555 11.39 -27.31 17.96
C ASP A 555 11.72 -26.59 16.62
N ALA A 556 12.12 -25.31 16.67
CA ALA A 556 12.71 -24.62 15.52
C ALA A 556 14.22 -24.91 15.47
N ALA A 557 14.61 -25.76 14.52
CA ALA A 557 15.99 -26.11 14.26
C ALA A 557 16.80 -24.90 13.74
N GLU A 558 18.08 -24.85 14.11
CA GLU A 558 19.09 -23.96 13.52
C GLU A 558 19.08 -24.05 11.98
N GLY A 559 18.62 -22.98 11.33
CA GLY A 559 18.64 -22.76 9.89
C GLY A 559 17.70 -21.60 9.59
N GLY A 560 18.22 -20.49 9.04
CA GLY A 560 17.39 -19.37 8.60
C GLY A 560 16.25 -19.85 7.71
N ASP A 561 15.11 -19.17 7.79
CA ASP A 561 13.91 -19.60 7.08
C ASP A 561 14.17 -19.62 5.57
N ARG A 562 14.20 -20.82 4.99
CA ARG A 562 14.40 -21.02 3.54
C ARG A 562 13.09 -20.99 2.77
N GLY A 563 11.97 -20.85 3.48
CA GLY A 563 10.63 -20.76 2.91
C GLY A 563 10.14 -19.32 2.80
N VAL A 564 9.00 -19.15 2.14
CA VAL A 564 8.31 -17.87 1.97
C VAL A 564 6.82 -18.04 2.25
N ALA A 565 6.19 -16.98 2.76
CA ALA A 565 4.76 -16.93 2.96
C ALA A 565 4.20 -15.57 2.53
N VAL A 566 3.12 -15.60 1.75
CA VAL A 566 2.41 -14.41 1.28
C VAL A 566 0.90 -14.60 1.48
N TYR A 567 0.18 -13.51 1.74
CA TYR A 567 -1.28 -13.56 1.83
C TYR A 567 -1.91 -13.39 0.45
N ALA A 568 -2.97 -14.16 0.20
CA ALA A 568 -3.81 -14.07 -0.99
C ALA A 568 -5.28 -14.17 -0.58
N HIS A 569 -6.19 -13.82 -1.48
CA HIS A 569 -7.64 -13.83 -1.19
C HIS A 569 -8.25 -15.22 -1.49
N ARG A 570 -9.14 -15.70 -0.63
CA ARG A 570 -9.62 -17.09 -0.65
C ARG A 570 -10.38 -17.47 -1.91
N ALA A 571 -11.10 -16.53 -2.51
CA ALA A 571 -11.87 -16.77 -3.74
C ALA A 571 -11.00 -16.96 -4.99
N GLY A 572 -9.68 -16.72 -4.89
CA GLY A 572 -8.78 -16.85 -6.02
C GLY A 572 -8.35 -18.28 -6.31
N ALA A 573 -7.84 -18.46 -7.52
CA ALA A 573 -7.30 -19.72 -7.97
C ALA A 573 -5.90 -19.46 -8.54
N TYR A 574 -4.90 -19.86 -7.78
CA TYR A 574 -3.56 -19.31 -7.90
C TYR A 574 -2.57 -20.25 -8.58
N THR A 575 -1.66 -19.66 -9.34
CA THR A 575 -0.37 -20.23 -9.70
C THR A 575 0.69 -19.58 -8.84
N ALA A 576 1.29 -20.34 -7.93
CA ALA A 576 2.47 -19.91 -7.19
C ALA A 576 3.73 -20.35 -7.95
N GLU A 577 4.52 -19.38 -8.43
CA GLU A 577 5.85 -19.60 -9.03
C GLU A 577 6.92 -19.36 -7.96
N VAL A 578 7.90 -20.24 -7.90
CA VAL A 578 9.07 -20.13 -7.02
C VAL A 578 10.32 -20.26 -7.87
N GLU A 579 11.23 -19.31 -7.73
CA GLU A 579 12.60 -19.40 -8.23
C GLU A 579 13.51 -19.71 -7.05
N ASP A 580 14.46 -20.63 -7.24
CA ASP A 580 15.43 -20.95 -6.21
C ASP A 580 16.73 -20.14 -6.35
N GLU A 581 17.62 -20.24 -5.35
CA GLU A 581 18.92 -19.57 -5.35
C GLU A 581 19.85 -19.98 -6.51
N GLU A 582 19.54 -21.07 -7.22
CA GLU A 582 20.28 -21.54 -8.40
C GLU A 582 19.64 -21.02 -9.72
N GLY A 583 18.53 -20.27 -9.64
CA GLY A 583 17.78 -19.73 -10.77
C GLY A 583 16.85 -20.73 -11.45
N ALA A 584 16.60 -21.90 -10.84
CA ALA A 584 15.64 -22.86 -11.37
C ALA A 584 14.22 -22.50 -10.92
N VAL A 585 13.24 -22.70 -11.82
CA VAL A 585 11.85 -22.30 -11.58
C VAL A 585 10.97 -23.53 -11.32
N GLY A 586 10.11 -23.43 -10.31
CA GLY A 586 9.00 -24.33 -10.02
C GLY A 586 7.66 -23.61 -10.09
N ALA A 587 6.57 -24.35 -10.31
CA ALA A 587 5.23 -23.80 -10.31
C ALA A 587 4.27 -24.75 -9.60
N PHE A 588 3.29 -24.18 -8.89
CA PHE A 588 2.39 -24.91 -8.01
C PHE A 588 0.98 -24.36 -8.14
N ARG A 589 0.00 -25.27 -8.22
CA ARG A 589 -1.42 -24.90 -8.24
C ARG A 589 -1.93 -24.79 -6.81
N VAL A 590 -2.57 -23.69 -6.46
CA VAL A 590 -3.10 -23.42 -5.11
C VAL A 590 -4.53 -22.93 -5.22
N ASN A 591 -5.48 -23.73 -4.72
CA ASN A 591 -6.90 -23.42 -4.72
C ASN A 591 -7.44 -23.44 -3.28
N PRO A 592 -7.43 -22.30 -2.56
CA PRO A 592 -7.82 -22.27 -1.17
C PRO A 592 -9.25 -22.77 -0.93
N ALA A 593 -9.43 -23.64 0.07
CA ALA A 593 -10.76 -24.04 0.53
C ALA A 593 -11.42 -22.97 1.40
N ALA A 594 -12.76 -22.98 1.48
CA ALA A 594 -13.57 -21.97 2.17
C ALA A 594 -13.19 -21.73 3.65
N ASP A 595 -12.68 -22.75 4.36
CA ASP A 595 -12.29 -22.69 5.78
C ASP A 595 -10.77 -22.73 5.99
N GLN A 596 -9.99 -22.60 4.91
CA GLN A 596 -8.55 -22.70 4.95
C GLN A 596 -7.92 -21.35 5.31
N SER A 597 -7.12 -21.34 6.38
CA SER A 597 -6.33 -20.16 6.78
C SER A 597 -4.91 -20.16 6.19
N THR A 598 -4.43 -21.31 5.75
CA THR A 598 -3.07 -21.49 5.22
C THR A 598 -3.05 -22.57 4.14
N ALA A 599 -2.38 -22.27 3.03
CA ALA A 599 -2.17 -23.17 1.90
C ALA A 599 -0.68 -23.48 1.76
N THR A 600 -0.28 -24.67 2.20
CA THR A 600 1.13 -25.07 2.27
C THR A 600 1.51 -25.89 1.05
N ILE A 601 2.33 -25.35 0.16
CA ILE A 601 2.85 -26.06 -1.01
C ILE A 601 3.71 -27.24 -0.55
N ARG A 602 3.37 -28.45 -1.02
CA ARG A 602 4.08 -29.68 -0.67
C ARG A 602 5.41 -29.77 -1.41
N GLU A 603 6.50 -29.83 -0.64
CA GLU A 603 7.86 -30.01 -1.16
C GLU A 603 8.14 -29.08 -2.35
N ALA A 604 8.29 -27.77 -2.10
CA ALA A 604 8.42 -26.75 -3.14
C ALA A 604 9.73 -26.88 -3.95
N ARG A 605 9.83 -27.91 -4.78
CA ARG A 605 10.96 -28.21 -5.65
C ARG A 605 10.79 -27.49 -6.99
N THR A 606 11.90 -27.03 -7.54
CA THR A 606 12.00 -26.35 -8.84
C THR A 606 12.35 -27.36 -9.95
N GLY A 607 12.33 -26.91 -11.21
CA GLY A 607 12.77 -27.68 -12.38
C GLY A 607 11.65 -28.41 -13.13
N LYS A 608 12.05 -29.18 -14.14
CA LYS A 608 11.15 -29.78 -15.15
C LYS A 608 10.06 -30.68 -14.57
N ALA A 609 10.37 -31.43 -13.51
CA ALA A 609 9.38 -32.29 -12.84
C ALA A 609 8.27 -31.48 -12.15
N SER A 610 8.63 -30.36 -11.51
CA SER A 610 7.68 -29.43 -10.89
C SER A 610 6.75 -28.83 -11.93
N LEU A 611 7.33 -28.24 -12.99
CA LEU A 611 6.58 -27.59 -14.07
C LEU A 611 5.65 -28.56 -14.83
N THR A 612 6.10 -29.80 -15.11
CA THR A 612 5.23 -30.80 -15.74
C THR A 612 4.13 -31.33 -14.83
N SER A 613 4.37 -31.38 -13.51
CA SER A 613 3.35 -31.70 -12.51
C SER A 613 2.30 -30.58 -12.41
N PHE A 614 2.72 -29.32 -12.42
CA PHE A 614 1.82 -28.16 -12.51
C PHE A 614 0.94 -28.23 -13.76
N LEU A 615 1.54 -28.43 -14.93
CA LEU A 615 0.81 -28.52 -16.21
C LEU A 615 -0.26 -29.62 -16.19
N LEU A 616 0.05 -30.79 -15.62
CA LEU A 616 -0.93 -31.85 -15.44
C LEU A 616 -2.05 -31.42 -14.49
N THR A 617 -1.72 -30.78 -13.38
CA THR A 617 -2.67 -30.35 -12.35
C THR A 617 -3.66 -29.33 -12.91
N VAL A 618 -3.18 -28.22 -13.49
CA VAL A 618 -4.04 -27.15 -14.03
C VAL A 618 -4.92 -27.65 -15.19
N LEU A 619 -4.41 -28.53 -16.05
CA LEU A 619 -5.19 -29.09 -17.16
C LEU A 619 -6.23 -30.10 -16.69
N THR A 620 -5.91 -30.90 -15.66
CA THR A 620 -6.87 -31.82 -15.03
C THR A 620 -7.99 -31.03 -14.38
N GLU A 621 -7.66 -30.01 -13.59
CA GLU A 621 -8.63 -29.09 -12.99
C GLU A 621 -9.51 -28.42 -14.05
N THR A 622 -8.90 -27.82 -15.07
CA THR A 622 -9.64 -27.14 -16.15
C THR A 622 -10.57 -28.09 -16.89
N THR A 623 -10.14 -29.34 -17.11
CA THR A 623 -10.99 -30.37 -17.74
C THR A 623 -12.17 -30.76 -16.85
N ALA A 624 -11.93 -30.95 -15.55
CA ALA A 624 -12.98 -31.30 -14.60
C ALA A 624 -14.01 -30.17 -14.45
N GLN A 625 -13.54 -28.93 -14.29
CA GLN A 625 -14.40 -27.75 -14.19
C GLN A 625 -15.18 -27.49 -15.49
N ALA A 626 -14.56 -27.70 -16.67
CA ALA A 626 -15.26 -27.57 -17.94
C ALA A 626 -16.41 -28.57 -18.12
N ALA A 627 -16.28 -29.78 -17.56
CA ALA A 627 -17.31 -30.81 -17.63
C ALA A 627 -18.57 -30.43 -16.83
N VAL A 628 -18.44 -29.62 -15.77
CA VAL A 628 -19.59 -29.12 -14.98
C VAL A 628 -20.56 -28.30 -15.83
N PHE A 629 -20.06 -27.63 -16.87
CA PHE A 629 -20.87 -26.80 -17.76
C PHE A 629 -21.75 -27.60 -18.74
N GLU A 630 -21.87 -28.93 -18.61
CA GLU A 630 -22.77 -29.78 -19.40
C GLU A 630 -24.22 -29.25 -19.37
N ASP A 631 -24.69 -28.82 -18.20
CA ASP A 631 -26.03 -28.28 -18.00
C ASP A 631 -26.17 -26.79 -18.38
N GLY A 632 -25.06 -26.16 -18.79
CA GLY A 632 -25.02 -24.80 -19.35
C GLY A 632 -24.73 -23.67 -18.36
N ASP A 633 -24.48 -23.98 -17.09
CA ASP A 633 -24.03 -23.03 -16.06
C ASP A 633 -22.86 -23.60 -15.24
N ALA A 634 -22.40 -22.83 -14.24
CA ALA A 634 -21.26 -23.19 -13.40
C ALA A 634 -21.70 -23.76 -12.04
N GLU A 635 -22.96 -24.19 -11.88
CA GLU A 635 -23.45 -24.70 -10.60
C GLU A 635 -22.65 -25.94 -10.18
N GLY A 636 -22.08 -25.92 -8.96
CA GLY A 636 -21.24 -27.00 -8.44
C GLY A 636 -19.78 -26.96 -8.90
N ILE A 637 -19.31 -25.92 -9.59
CA ILE A 637 -17.90 -25.81 -10.00
C ILE A 637 -16.93 -25.85 -8.80
N ASP A 638 -17.32 -25.30 -7.65
CA ASP A 638 -16.55 -25.32 -6.40
C ASP A 638 -16.58 -26.70 -5.70
N GLU A 639 -17.50 -27.58 -6.11
CA GLU A 639 -17.61 -28.94 -5.58
C GLU A 639 -16.67 -29.91 -6.33
N VAL A 640 -16.00 -29.44 -7.39
CA VAL A 640 -15.03 -30.22 -8.17
C VAL A 640 -13.76 -30.42 -7.36
N GLY A 641 -13.73 -31.49 -6.58
CA GLY A 641 -12.57 -31.87 -5.76
C GLY A 641 -11.45 -32.51 -6.58
N VAL A 642 -10.62 -31.70 -7.24
CA VAL A 642 -9.35 -32.12 -7.82
C VAL A 642 -8.19 -31.79 -6.88
N PRO A 643 -7.19 -32.69 -6.70
CA PRO A 643 -6.02 -32.37 -5.89
C PRO A 643 -5.24 -31.19 -6.49
N ASP A 644 -4.78 -30.27 -5.62
CA ASP A 644 -3.85 -29.20 -5.98
C ASP A 644 -2.44 -29.50 -5.44
N SER A 645 -1.55 -28.50 -5.40
CA SER A 645 -0.17 -28.67 -4.92
C SER A 645 -0.01 -28.49 -3.40
N THR A 646 -1.09 -28.23 -2.67
CA THR A 646 -1.09 -27.94 -1.23
C THR A 646 -1.19 -29.21 -0.39
N ALA A 647 -0.73 -29.14 0.87
CA ALA A 647 -0.80 -30.23 1.83
C ALA A 647 -2.24 -30.44 2.32
N GLU A 648 -3.02 -29.37 2.36
CA GLU A 648 -4.39 -29.34 2.82
C GLU A 648 -5.35 -30.04 1.83
N GLN A 649 -5.10 -29.92 0.52
CA GLN A 649 -5.75 -30.72 -0.53
C GLN A 649 -4.80 -31.80 -1.09
N ALA A 650 -4.30 -32.66 -0.19
CA ALA A 650 -3.33 -33.70 -0.54
C ALA A 650 -3.83 -34.68 -1.62
N GLY A 651 -2.96 -34.96 -2.58
CA GLY A 651 -3.18 -35.93 -3.64
C GLY A 651 -2.26 -35.67 -4.84
N ASP A 652 -2.38 -36.48 -5.88
CA ASP A 652 -1.66 -36.28 -7.13
C ASP A 652 -2.66 -36.24 -8.28
N ALA A 653 -2.58 -35.20 -9.12
CA ALA A 653 -3.38 -35.11 -10.33
C ALA A 653 -3.23 -36.37 -11.21
N ALA A 654 -2.05 -37.02 -11.18
CA ALA A 654 -1.81 -38.28 -11.90
C ALA A 654 -2.71 -39.44 -11.44
N ASP A 655 -3.21 -39.42 -10.21
CA ASP A 655 -4.06 -40.47 -9.64
C ASP A 655 -5.53 -40.30 -10.03
N VAL A 656 -5.99 -39.06 -10.28
CA VAL A 656 -7.40 -38.74 -10.60
C VAL A 656 -7.65 -38.41 -12.06
N VAL A 657 -6.60 -38.12 -12.84
CA VAL A 657 -6.73 -37.66 -14.23
C VAL A 657 -7.55 -38.60 -15.11
N ASP A 658 -7.43 -39.91 -14.95
CA ASP A 658 -8.19 -40.87 -15.78
C ASP A 658 -9.70 -40.83 -15.48
N ASP A 659 -10.09 -40.60 -14.22
CA ASP A 659 -11.48 -40.45 -13.82
C ASP A 659 -12.07 -39.12 -14.34
N VAL A 660 -11.28 -38.04 -14.27
CA VAL A 660 -11.64 -36.73 -14.84
C VAL A 660 -11.83 -36.80 -16.35
N LEU A 661 -10.92 -37.47 -17.07
CA LEU A 661 -11.04 -37.64 -18.52
C LEU A 661 -12.28 -38.47 -18.88
N ALA A 662 -12.62 -39.50 -18.09
CA ALA A 662 -13.83 -40.28 -18.28
C ALA A 662 -15.10 -39.43 -18.08
N ALA A 663 -15.17 -38.65 -17.01
CA ALA A 663 -16.29 -37.75 -16.75
C ALA A 663 -16.46 -36.69 -17.87
N ALA A 664 -15.37 -36.09 -18.33
CA ALA A 664 -15.40 -35.15 -19.45
C ALA A 664 -15.86 -35.81 -20.77
N ALA A 665 -15.50 -37.08 -21.00
CA ALA A 665 -15.97 -37.83 -22.16
C ALA A 665 -17.46 -38.17 -22.08
N GLU A 666 -17.97 -38.47 -20.88
CA GLU A 666 -19.41 -38.66 -20.63
C GLU A 666 -20.17 -37.36 -20.92
N ALA A 667 -19.73 -36.23 -20.36
CA ALA A 667 -20.30 -34.90 -20.59
C ALA A 667 -20.22 -34.46 -22.07
N ALA A 668 -19.24 -34.96 -22.81
CA ALA A 668 -19.12 -34.73 -24.24
C ALA A 668 -20.12 -35.55 -25.09
N GLY A 669 -20.97 -36.38 -24.47
CA GLY A 669 -21.97 -37.22 -25.11
C GLY A 669 -21.39 -38.54 -25.60
N GLY A 670 -20.75 -39.31 -24.71
CA GLY A 670 -20.16 -40.61 -25.02
C GLY A 670 -21.04 -41.49 -25.91
N ASP A 671 -20.44 -42.15 -26.90
CA ASP A 671 -21.13 -43.01 -27.88
C ASP A 671 -22.05 -44.03 -27.17
N ASP A 672 -23.35 -43.70 -27.08
CA ASP A 672 -24.42 -44.69 -26.98
C ASP A 672 -24.52 -45.39 -28.35
N ASP A 673 -23.56 -46.27 -28.63
CA ASP A 673 -23.74 -47.39 -29.55
C ASP A 673 -24.74 -48.37 -28.89
N ASP A 674 -26.01 -47.98 -28.84
CA ASP A 674 -27.11 -48.90 -28.59
C ASP A 674 -27.53 -49.51 -29.94
N ASP A 675 -27.34 -50.82 -30.03
CA ASP A 675 -27.76 -51.73 -31.11
C ASP A 675 -29.11 -51.36 -31.76
N ASP A 676 -29.12 -50.94 -33.04
CA ASP A 676 -30.30 -51.09 -33.90
C ASP A 676 -29.94 -51.65 -35.28
N ASP A 677 -30.12 -52.97 -35.39
CA ASP A 677 -30.27 -53.73 -36.64
C ASP A 677 -31.50 -53.20 -37.41
N GLY A 678 -31.32 -52.17 -38.24
CA GLY A 678 -32.44 -51.52 -38.93
C GLY A 678 -32.15 -51.03 -40.35
N THR A 679 -32.19 -51.93 -41.33
CA THR A 679 -32.18 -51.57 -42.77
C THR A 679 -33.26 -50.54 -43.13
N GLY A 680 -32.90 -49.37 -43.68
CA GLY A 680 -33.90 -48.39 -44.12
C GLY A 680 -33.35 -47.24 -44.99
N ASN A 681 -33.37 -47.43 -46.31
CA ASN A 681 -33.11 -46.40 -47.32
C ASN A 681 -34.21 -45.31 -47.34
N GLY A 682 -33.84 -44.03 -47.18
CA GLY A 682 -34.77 -42.89 -47.30
C GLY A 682 -34.10 -41.53 -47.45
N ASN A 683 -34.14 -40.99 -48.66
CA ASN A 683 -33.75 -39.63 -49.05
C ASN A 683 -34.74 -38.56 -48.53
N GLY A 684 -34.25 -37.46 -47.95
CA GLY A 684 -35.08 -36.27 -47.67
C GLY A 684 -34.29 -35.10 -47.08
N GLY A 685 -34.10 -34.04 -47.88
CA GLY A 685 -33.54 -32.77 -47.42
C GLY A 685 -34.54 -31.94 -46.62
N GLY A 686 -34.02 -31.05 -45.78
CA GLY A 686 -34.81 -30.07 -45.02
C GLY A 686 -33.92 -29.14 -44.22
N ASN A 687 -33.74 -27.92 -44.74
CA ASN A 687 -33.23 -26.75 -44.03
C ASN A 687 -34.31 -26.20 -43.09
N GLY A 688 -33.96 -25.87 -41.84
CA GLY A 688 -34.83 -25.14 -40.93
C GLY A 688 -34.13 -24.83 -39.61
N GLY A 689 -33.80 -23.55 -39.40
CA GLY A 689 -33.15 -23.04 -38.20
C GLY A 689 -34.05 -23.05 -36.96
N GLY A 690 -33.39 -23.13 -35.81
CA GLY A 690 -33.92 -22.89 -34.48
C GLY A 690 -32.78 -22.40 -33.60
N ALA A 691 -32.98 -21.25 -32.97
CA ALA A 691 -32.07 -20.66 -32.00
C ALA A 691 -32.01 -21.53 -30.73
N GLY A 692 -30.79 -21.85 -30.29
CA GLY A 692 -30.45 -22.60 -29.08
C GLY A 692 -28.98 -23.02 -29.18
N GLY A 693 -28.11 -22.50 -28.30
CA GLY A 693 -26.69 -22.83 -28.25
C GLY A 693 -26.51 -24.35 -28.19
N GLY A 694 -25.74 -24.90 -29.12
CA GLY A 694 -25.75 -26.34 -29.41
C GLY A 694 -24.63 -27.13 -28.72
N PRO A 695 -24.85 -28.43 -28.42
CA PRO A 695 -23.87 -29.35 -27.82
C PRO A 695 -22.54 -29.50 -28.61
N GLY A 696 -22.47 -29.06 -29.88
CA GLY A 696 -21.27 -29.21 -30.70
C GLY A 696 -20.05 -28.38 -30.24
N GLY A 697 -20.28 -27.20 -29.67
CA GLY A 697 -19.20 -26.32 -29.20
C GLY A 697 -18.52 -26.86 -27.94
N LEU A 698 -19.33 -27.18 -26.91
CA LEU A 698 -18.86 -27.75 -25.65
C LEU A 698 -18.21 -29.13 -25.85
N THR A 699 -18.85 -30.05 -26.58
CA THR A 699 -18.26 -31.36 -26.93
C THR A 699 -16.92 -31.20 -27.65
N GLY A 700 -16.80 -30.22 -28.55
CA GLY A 700 -15.55 -29.91 -29.26
C GLY A 700 -14.44 -29.46 -28.32
N LEU A 701 -14.76 -28.56 -27.38
CA LEU A 701 -13.84 -28.07 -26.36
C LEU A 701 -13.41 -29.18 -25.39
N LEU A 702 -14.34 -29.97 -24.86
CA LEU A 702 -14.04 -31.07 -23.94
C LEU A 702 -13.11 -32.11 -24.57
N ARG A 703 -13.30 -32.46 -25.85
CA ARG A 703 -12.38 -33.34 -26.59
C ARG A 703 -10.99 -32.74 -26.77
N ALA A 704 -10.89 -31.43 -26.98
CA ALA A 704 -9.62 -30.73 -27.09
C ALA A 704 -8.87 -30.69 -25.74
N LEU A 705 -9.61 -30.43 -24.65
CA LEU A 705 -9.09 -30.50 -23.28
C LEU A 705 -8.62 -31.91 -22.93
N GLU A 706 -9.42 -32.95 -23.20
CA GLU A 706 -9.06 -34.35 -22.98
C GLU A 706 -7.73 -34.72 -23.66
N ALA A 707 -7.57 -34.34 -24.93
CA ALA A 707 -6.37 -34.60 -25.71
C ALA A 707 -5.14 -33.85 -25.16
N THR A 708 -5.34 -32.64 -24.64
CA THR A 708 -4.29 -31.78 -24.07
C THR A 708 -3.86 -32.30 -22.70
N THR A 709 -4.81 -32.60 -21.81
CA THR A 709 -4.58 -33.22 -20.49
C THR A 709 -3.88 -34.57 -20.61
N THR A 710 -4.27 -35.40 -21.58
CA THR A 710 -3.56 -36.66 -21.87
C THR A 710 -2.10 -36.45 -22.27
N ALA A 711 -1.80 -35.38 -23.04
CA ALA A 711 -0.43 -35.07 -23.42
C ALA A 711 0.40 -34.57 -22.23
N ALA A 712 -0.19 -33.75 -21.36
CA ALA A 712 0.44 -33.31 -20.12
C ALA A 712 0.74 -34.48 -19.17
N LYS A 713 -0.20 -35.42 -19.00
CA LYS A 713 0.01 -36.65 -18.22
C LYS A 713 1.26 -37.40 -18.67
N ARG A 714 1.39 -37.63 -19.98
CA ARG A 714 2.54 -38.32 -20.56
C ARG A 714 3.84 -37.56 -20.33
N ALA A 715 3.82 -36.23 -20.41
CA ALA A 715 5.00 -35.39 -20.18
C ALA A 715 5.46 -35.49 -18.72
N ASN A 716 4.54 -35.38 -17.77
CA ASN A 716 4.78 -35.57 -16.34
C ASN A 716 5.34 -36.97 -16.02
N GLU A 717 4.75 -38.03 -16.58
CA GLU A 717 5.26 -39.41 -16.43
C GLU A 717 6.72 -39.55 -16.91
N ALA A 718 7.06 -38.93 -18.04
CA ALA A 718 8.41 -38.97 -18.58
C ALA A 718 9.42 -38.17 -17.73
N ALA A 719 9.02 -36.99 -17.24
CA ALA A 719 9.86 -36.16 -16.36
C ALA A 719 10.12 -36.86 -15.03
N ARG A 720 9.08 -37.39 -14.37
CA ARG A 720 9.20 -38.14 -13.11
C ARG A 720 10.00 -39.44 -13.24
N ALA A 721 10.05 -40.03 -14.43
CA ALA A 721 10.90 -41.18 -14.73
C ALA A 721 12.38 -40.81 -14.99
N GLY A 722 12.76 -39.53 -14.91
CA GLY A 722 14.10 -39.04 -15.23
C GLY A 722 14.44 -39.11 -16.73
N ASN A 723 13.42 -39.16 -17.60
CA ASN A 723 13.59 -39.23 -19.05
C ASN A 723 13.39 -37.85 -19.68
N ALA A 724 14.38 -36.96 -19.51
CA ALA A 724 14.31 -35.58 -19.98
C ALA A 724 14.04 -35.44 -21.49
N GLU A 725 14.76 -36.16 -22.35
CA GLU A 725 14.51 -36.13 -23.80
C GLU A 725 13.09 -36.60 -24.15
N GLY A 726 12.59 -37.61 -23.41
CA GLY A 726 11.22 -38.08 -23.53
C GLY A 726 10.19 -37.05 -23.08
N ALA A 727 10.47 -36.31 -21.99
CA ALA A 727 9.62 -35.23 -21.49
C ALA A 727 9.57 -34.07 -22.49
N ASP A 728 10.71 -33.60 -22.99
CA ASP A 728 10.79 -32.52 -23.97
C ASP A 728 10.00 -32.81 -25.25
N ASN A 729 10.13 -34.03 -25.77
CA ASN A 729 9.39 -34.45 -26.96
C ASN A 729 7.88 -34.42 -26.74
N ARG A 730 7.42 -34.71 -25.51
CA ARG A 730 6.01 -34.67 -25.14
C ARG A 730 5.54 -33.25 -24.86
N LEU A 731 6.37 -32.41 -24.24
CA LEU A 731 6.11 -30.97 -24.03
C LEU A 731 5.94 -30.23 -25.36
N ARG A 732 6.79 -30.50 -26.36
CA ARG A 732 6.60 -29.95 -27.72
C ARG A 732 5.28 -30.38 -28.35
N GLY A 733 4.87 -31.62 -28.09
CA GLY A 733 3.57 -32.14 -28.51
C GLY A 733 2.40 -31.53 -27.74
N LEU A 734 2.58 -31.23 -26.47
CA LEU A 734 1.61 -30.52 -25.63
C LEU A 734 1.43 -29.09 -26.14
N ARG A 735 2.50 -28.35 -26.45
CA ARG A 735 2.43 -26.99 -27.03
C ARG A 735 1.52 -26.93 -28.27
N GLN A 736 1.72 -27.85 -29.21
CA GLN A 736 0.88 -27.94 -30.42
C GLN A 736 -0.60 -28.23 -30.12
N ARG A 737 -0.90 -28.93 -29.03
CA ARG A 737 -2.27 -29.22 -28.61
C ARG A 737 -2.90 -28.04 -27.89
N THR A 738 -2.14 -27.31 -27.09
CA THR A 738 -2.56 -26.05 -26.48
C THR A 738 -2.91 -25.03 -27.58
N GLU A 739 -2.07 -24.88 -28.61
CA GLU A 739 -2.39 -24.04 -29.78
C GLU A 739 -3.71 -24.46 -30.45
N ALA A 740 -3.92 -25.77 -30.64
CA ALA A 740 -5.16 -26.28 -31.22
C ALA A 740 -6.39 -26.09 -30.32
N LEU A 741 -6.20 -26.11 -29.00
CA LEU A 741 -7.21 -25.82 -27.99
C LEU A 741 -7.59 -24.34 -28.02
N THR A 742 -6.61 -23.43 -28.08
CA THR A 742 -6.81 -21.98 -28.26
C THR A 742 -7.63 -21.72 -29.52
N ASP A 743 -7.24 -22.29 -30.67
CA ASP A 743 -8.02 -22.12 -31.90
C ASP A 743 -9.45 -22.70 -31.78
N ALA A 744 -9.62 -23.82 -31.05
CA ALA A 744 -10.93 -24.43 -30.87
C ALA A 744 -11.84 -23.54 -30.00
N LEU A 745 -11.28 -22.94 -28.96
CA LEU A 745 -11.95 -22.00 -28.08
C LEU A 745 -12.39 -20.75 -28.85
N GLU A 746 -11.48 -20.12 -29.61
CA GLU A 746 -11.79 -18.95 -30.43
C GLU A 746 -12.91 -19.22 -31.45
N ARG A 747 -12.88 -20.39 -32.11
CA ARG A 747 -13.88 -20.75 -33.13
C ARG A 747 -15.27 -21.00 -32.55
N ASN A 748 -15.37 -21.44 -31.29
CA ASN A 748 -16.63 -21.84 -30.67
C ASN A 748 -17.08 -20.89 -29.54
N ARG A 749 -16.36 -19.80 -29.30
CA ARG A 749 -16.55 -18.89 -28.15
C ARG A 749 -18.01 -18.48 -27.94
N ASP A 750 -18.70 -18.07 -28.99
CA ASP A 750 -20.09 -17.61 -28.94
C ASP A 750 -21.12 -18.74 -28.68
N ASP A 751 -20.70 -19.99 -28.90
CA ASP A 751 -21.53 -21.20 -28.74
C ASP A 751 -21.24 -21.94 -27.42
N LEU A 752 -20.31 -21.44 -26.60
CA LEU A 752 -19.94 -22.02 -25.31
C LEU A 752 -20.77 -21.43 -24.15
N PRO A 753 -21.06 -22.24 -23.11
CA PRO A 753 -21.92 -21.82 -22.00
C PRO A 753 -21.22 -20.87 -21.01
N GLY A 754 -21.98 -19.88 -20.53
CA GLY A 754 -21.65 -19.09 -19.34
C GLY A 754 -20.24 -18.48 -19.32
N ARG A 755 -19.56 -18.62 -18.17
CA ARG A 755 -18.20 -18.11 -17.91
C ARG A 755 -17.09 -19.08 -18.37
N LEU A 756 -17.43 -20.22 -18.99
CA LEU A 756 -16.46 -21.23 -19.43
C LEU A 756 -15.40 -20.69 -20.40
N PRO A 757 -15.74 -19.87 -21.41
CA PRO A 757 -14.73 -19.34 -22.32
C PRO A 757 -13.67 -18.53 -21.58
N ALA A 758 -14.10 -17.63 -20.69
CA ALA A 758 -13.21 -16.80 -19.90
C ALA A 758 -12.29 -17.66 -19.02
N LEU A 759 -12.83 -18.66 -18.32
CA LEU A 759 -12.06 -19.59 -17.48
C LEU A 759 -10.91 -20.25 -18.27
N VAL A 760 -11.20 -20.79 -19.46
CA VAL A 760 -10.17 -21.46 -20.27
C VAL A 760 -9.21 -20.45 -20.91
N GLU A 761 -9.71 -19.35 -21.46
CA GLU A 761 -8.91 -18.28 -22.09
C GLU A 761 -7.85 -17.72 -21.13
N ARG A 762 -8.22 -17.54 -19.86
CA ARG A 762 -7.34 -16.99 -18.83
C ARG A 762 -6.21 -17.92 -18.41
N ARG A 763 -6.44 -19.24 -18.43
CA ARG A 763 -5.43 -20.25 -18.03
C ARG A 763 -4.45 -20.63 -19.14
N LEU A 764 -4.82 -20.47 -20.42
CA LEU A 764 -3.97 -20.88 -21.54
C LEU A 764 -2.60 -20.19 -21.57
N PRO A 765 -2.48 -18.87 -21.34
CA PRO A 765 -1.17 -18.20 -21.27
C PRO A 765 -0.24 -18.79 -20.19
N GLN A 766 -0.80 -19.18 -19.03
CA GLN A 766 -0.05 -19.87 -17.98
C GLN A 766 0.49 -21.21 -18.48
N VAL A 767 -0.37 -22.01 -19.11
CA VAL A 767 0.01 -23.32 -19.65
C VAL A 767 1.13 -23.17 -20.69
N GLU A 768 1.02 -22.22 -21.61
CA GLU A 768 2.05 -21.97 -22.63
C GLU A 768 3.39 -21.55 -22.01
N ARG A 769 3.38 -20.56 -21.11
CA ARG A 769 4.58 -20.08 -20.42
C ARG A 769 5.28 -21.19 -19.64
N ARG A 770 4.52 -22.07 -18.99
CA ARG A 770 5.05 -23.17 -18.17
C ARG A 770 5.57 -24.33 -19.02
N ILE A 771 5.02 -24.54 -20.22
CA ILE A 771 5.61 -25.46 -21.22
C ILE A 771 6.98 -24.95 -21.65
N ASP A 772 7.13 -23.65 -21.88
CA ASP A 772 8.37 -23.02 -22.31
C ASP A 772 9.44 -23.12 -21.22
N GLN A 773 9.12 -22.69 -19.99
CA GLN A 773 9.98 -22.88 -18.83
C GLN A 773 10.37 -24.35 -18.62
N ALA A 774 9.44 -25.30 -18.79
CA ALA A 774 9.73 -26.72 -18.63
C ALA A 774 10.67 -27.25 -19.72
N LEU A 775 10.63 -26.71 -20.94
CA LEU A 775 11.55 -27.08 -22.02
C LEU A 775 12.95 -26.53 -21.81
N ASP A 776 13.05 -25.34 -21.21
CA ASP A 776 14.33 -24.69 -20.91
C ASP A 776 14.97 -25.21 -19.61
N ALA A 777 14.18 -25.74 -18.69
CA ALA A 777 14.66 -26.33 -17.45
C ALA A 777 15.56 -27.55 -17.70
N ASP A 778 16.63 -27.66 -16.91
CA ASP A 778 17.50 -28.83 -16.88
C ASP A 778 16.77 -30.09 -16.35
N ALA A 779 17.37 -31.25 -16.64
CA ALA A 779 16.82 -32.60 -16.45
C ALA A 779 16.77 -33.05 -14.98
#